data_AF-A0A154NWQ5-F1
#
_entry.id   AF-A0A154NWQ5-F1
#
_cell.length_a   1.000
_cell.length_b   1.000
_cell.length_c   1.000
_cell.angle_alpha   90.00
_cell.angle_beta   90.00
_cell.angle_gamma   90.00
#
_symmetry.space_group_name_H-M   'P 1'
#
loop_
_entity.id
_entity.type
_entity.pdbx_description
1 polymer ?
#
loop_
_entity_poly.entity_id
_entity_poly.type
_entity_poly.pdbx_seq_one_letter_code
_entity_poly.pdbx_strand_id
1 'polypeptide(L)'
;MAPFVWSFRGNINRFLTDVQILQCLIVLIGLFNLSVCLYEDQIGKFDWKQNYVGKIKFASFDTVSTAKKIIVATEENVIAALNLKSGQILWRRVLEKGYAGHIRALGGIADGDLVSVSGGVPAIVRAWDLATGHILHEWPIAEQNPDRIKDVKWHIKDGTLHHILPIYNSGVEVTSYDSKTGDKLKSRRVSAPFISQETECVLAAPYLACLKGDSSLAVLFLVHLFEPNAQPQSVTINTIFGAGAQGPYHLESVLGAEPVVSISADANQRKRILVLGEEIPVPVQRDIAGDAMLYIVLVDNEKVLLEATYKAGTTEIVATELLTSTPMPALSMSVSHAALLSPTIMSSVCPRQAKGITCRHLLSSQDHSVALLQHNKLIWAREEALASIVAVEIIELPMSDREQEIETEFDQKESIDVDSSWDVLSMMIRRVSSQFKQAKAFVQSVLSIIPQPSNQRTDLVRDKFGLHKMIVLVTSAGKLYGIETRKGEIIWQLRVPSIRGFVKRSDSIILYVQRGSRHFPYPPQCALLAEDKKTGEGVMYTFNPITGQPLDGLIKVGYKIKQSILLHVTTDDFLRSILILDNRDKAHVYPESATAMAASLGKNMYIFTADQATGVLSGFSLSYSTTQELIAHKVWELTLSPRNQRITHVVSKNPIEHVHSQGRVLSDRSVLYKYINPNLVAIVTEGVGYTHKNTLNLYLLDTVSGAMIFSIIHKRVRGPVHIVHSENWIVYSYFNEKSRRTEIASLELYEGKVQSNTTVFSSLATTKLPLVERQAFIFPAAIESMRETITEKGITSKHIIVALANGGVLELPWMMIDPRRPINPEIREEGVIPYMPEIPIQMDAIINYNQSVFRVSGVHTSPSGLESTCLVFVHGLDLFYTRVAPSKTFDVLKEDFDYYLIMIVLAGLLISSYVTKKLASQKAQKQAWK
;
A
#
# COMPACT_ATOMS: atom_id res chain seq x y z
N MET A 1 33.48 9.00 86.55
CA MET A 1 32.74 10.25 86.29
C MET A 1 33.73 11.28 85.74
N ALA A 2 33.92 11.57 84.45
CA ALA A 2 33.29 11.20 83.18
C ALA A 2 31.78 11.48 83.05
N PRO A 3 31.24 11.94 81.89
CA PRO A 3 31.87 12.50 80.68
C PRO A 3 31.43 13.99 80.47
N PHE A 4 31.68 14.73 79.36
CA PHE A 4 32.50 14.60 78.14
C PHE A 4 32.94 16.04 77.71
N VAL A 5 33.92 16.18 76.81
CA VAL A 5 34.25 17.42 76.08
C VAL A 5 34.28 17.11 74.58
N TRP A 6 33.76 17.99 73.71
CA TRP A 6 34.14 17.99 72.29
C TRP A 6 34.17 19.40 71.69
N SER A 7 35.19 19.68 70.88
CA SER A 7 35.57 21.02 70.41
C SER A 7 35.05 21.33 69.01
N PHE A 8 34.32 22.43 68.85
CA PHE A 8 33.88 22.92 67.54
C PHE A 8 34.89 23.90 66.91
N ARG A 9 36.04 23.37 66.47
CA ARG A 9 37.01 24.07 65.61
C ARG A 9 37.38 23.17 64.42
N GLY A 10 36.50 23.09 63.42
CA GLY A 10 36.70 22.16 62.29
C GLY A 10 35.74 22.20 61.11
N ASN A 11 34.71 23.06 61.06
CA ASN A 11 33.61 22.96 60.07
C ASN A 11 33.43 24.17 59.12
N ILE A 12 34.41 25.08 58.99
CA ILE A 12 34.33 26.18 57.99
C ILE A 12 34.86 25.73 56.62
N ASN A 13 36.00 25.03 56.56
CA ASN A 13 36.52 24.53 55.28
C ASN A 13 35.59 23.51 54.62
N ARG A 14 34.86 22.72 55.41
CA ARG A 14 33.89 21.72 54.90
C ARG A 14 32.69 22.40 54.21
N PHE A 15 32.21 23.51 54.78
CA PHE A 15 31.13 24.31 54.19
C PHE A 15 31.57 25.02 52.89
N LEU A 16 32.82 25.47 52.82
CA LEU A 16 33.40 26.04 51.58
C LEU A 16 33.60 25.00 50.48
N THR A 17 34.02 23.77 50.82
CA THR A 17 34.05 22.67 49.85
C THR A 17 32.66 22.28 49.38
N ASP A 18 31.65 22.25 50.26
CA ASP A 18 30.27 21.93 49.86
C ASP A 18 29.67 23.00 48.92
N VAL A 19 29.99 24.29 49.11
CA VAL A 19 29.59 25.35 48.16
C VAL A 19 30.30 25.24 46.81
N GLN A 20 31.59 24.89 46.79
CA GLN A 20 32.31 24.64 45.53
C GLN A 20 31.82 23.38 44.81
N ILE A 21 31.49 22.32 45.54
CA ILE A 21 30.87 21.09 45.01
C ILE A 21 29.48 21.42 44.46
N LEU A 22 28.67 22.23 45.15
CA LEU A 22 27.36 22.66 44.68
C LEU A 22 27.46 23.54 43.43
N GLN A 23 28.41 24.48 43.37
CA GLN A 23 28.68 25.26 42.15
C GLN A 23 29.15 24.38 41.00
N CYS A 24 30.05 23.42 41.25
CA CYS A 24 30.45 22.44 40.24
C CYS A 24 29.27 21.57 39.78
N LEU A 25 28.37 21.16 40.68
CA LEU A 25 27.14 20.44 40.35
C LEU A 25 26.19 21.28 39.50
N ILE A 26 25.98 22.55 39.83
CA ILE A 26 25.14 23.47 39.05
C ILE A 26 25.75 23.71 37.65
N VAL A 27 27.07 23.90 37.57
CA VAL A 27 27.78 24.05 36.29
C VAL A 27 27.76 22.74 35.48
N LEU A 28 27.89 21.58 36.13
CA LEU A 28 27.89 20.27 35.47
C LEU A 28 26.49 19.84 35.02
N ILE A 29 25.43 20.18 35.79
CA ILE A 29 24.02 20.05 35.36
C ILE A 29 23.72 21.04 34.21
N GLY A 30 24.24 22.26 34.27
CA GLY A 30 24.14 23.23 33.18
C GLY A 30 24.85 22.77 31.90
N LEU A 31 26.02 22.14 32.03
CA LEU A 31 26.77 21.53 30.92
C LEU A 31 26.10 20.26 30.39
N PHE A 32 25.42 19.46 31.23
CA PHE A 32 24.60 18.34 30.77
C PHE A 32 23.42 18.82 29.91
N ASN A 33 22.75 19.91 30.27
CA ASN A 33 21.72 20.52 29.43
C ASN A 33 22.28 21.08 28.10
N LEU A 34 23.57 21.44 28.04
CA LEU A 34 24.25 21.84 26.81
C LEU A 34 24.70 20.65 25.93
N SER A 35 24.50 19.40 26.37
CA SER A 35 24.78 18.19 25.58
C SER A 35 23.59 17.68 24.77
N VAL A 36 22.44 18.36 24.82
CA VAL A 36 21.28 18.09 23.95
C VAL A 36 21.59 18.62 22.55
N CYS A 37 22.21 17.78 21.73
CA CYS A 37 22.40 18.06 20.31
C CYS A 37 21.13 17.73 19.50
N LEU A 38 21.00 18.33 18.32
CA LEU A 38 19.75 18.54 17.61
C LEU A 38 19.30 17.31 16.79
N TYR A 39 17.98 17.07 16.70
CA TYR A 39 17.26 16.18 15.78
C TYR A 39 17.22 14.64 16.01
N GLU A 40 17.78 14.07 17.07
CA GLU A 40 17.53 12.64 17.39
C GLU A 40 16.13 12.41 18.00
N ASP A 41 15.52 13.44 18.60
CA ASP A 41 14.32 13.34 19.40
C ASP A 41 13.00 13.23 18.60
N GLN A 42 13.04 13.37 17.28
CA GLN A 42 11.83 13.32 16.42
C GLN A 42 11.52 11.92 15.86
N ILE A 43 12.48 10.99 15.92
CA ILE A 43 12.35 9.62 15.41
C ILE A 43 11.21 8.88 16.13
N GLY A 44 10.19 8.44 15.40
CA GLY A 44 9.04 7.72 15.94
C GLY A 44 7.97 8.59 16.62
N LYS A 45 8.09 9.94 16.58
CA LYS A 45 7.03 10.84 17.07
C LYS A 45 5.91 11.03 16.04
N PHE A 46 6.27 11.11 14.77
CA PHE A 46 5.36 11.52 13.68
C PHE A 46 5.33 10.53 12.50
N ASP A 47 6.23 9.56 12.52
CA ASP A 47 6.49 8.59 11.48
C ASP A 47 6.40 7.17 12.01
N TRP A 48 5.99 6.25 11.15
CA TRP A 48 5.87 4.83 11.48
C TRP A 48 6.05 3.97 10.23
N LYS A 49 6.45 2.72 10.45
CA LYS A 49 6.65 1.72 9.40
C LYS A 49 6.05 0.37 9.79
N GLN A 50 5.44 -0.28 8.81
CA GLN A 50 4.89 -1.63 8.94
C GLN A 50 5.51 -2.55 7.88
N ASN A 51 5.98 -3.72 8.32
CA ASN A 51 6.66 -4.69 7.48
C ASN A 51 5.77 -5.90 7.20
N TYR A 52 5.61 -6.22 5.92
CA TYR A 52 4.84 -7.38 5.45
C TYR A 52 5.70 -8.35 4.63
N VAL A 53 5.19 -9.55 4.40
CA VAL A 53 5.78 -10.57 3.54
C VAL A 53 4.87 -10.87 2.34
N GLY A 54 3.58 -10.55 2.44
CA GLY A 54 2.57 -10.83 1.43
C GLY A 54 1.99 -12.24 1.54
N LYS A 55 1.13 -12.61 0.59
CA LYS A 55 0.41 -13.89 0.59
C LYS A 55 1.36 -15.09 0.60
N ILE A 56 1.19 -15.98 1.58
CA ILE A 56 2.04 -17.16 1.76
C ILE A 56 1.75 -18.20 0.66
N LYS A 57 2.83 -18.74 0.08
CA LYS A 57 2.81 -19.80 -0.94
C LYS A 57 3.37 -21.12 -0.39
N PHE A 58 4.45 -21.05 0.39
CA PHE A 58 5.02 -22.20 1.10
C PHE A 58 5.31 -21.82 2.55
N ALA A 59 5.13 -22.76 3.47
CA ALA A 59 5.52 -22.59 4.87
C ALA A 59 6.01 -23.90 5.47
N SER A 60 7.00 -23.82 6.36
CA SER A 60 7.42 -24.95 7.18
C SER A 60 7.87 -24.49 8.56
N PHE A 61 7.45 -25.19 9.60
CA PHE A 61 7.91 -24.96 10.96
C PHE A 61 9.38 -25.37 11.10
N ASP A 62 10.15 -24.59 11.85
CA ASP A 62 11.47 -25.03 12.30
C ASP A 62 11.30 -25.97 13.50
N THR A 63 11.65 -27.25 13.29
CA THR A 63 11.65 -28.31 14.32
C THR A 63 13.04 -28.61 14.86
N VAL A 64 14.10 -28.08 14.23
CA VAL A 64 15.51 -28.43 14.53
C VAL A 64 16.15 -27.37 15.43
N SER A 65 15.87 -26.09 15.19
CA SER A 65 16.42 -25.00 15.98
C SER A 65 15.71 -24.85 17.33
N THR A 66 16.48 -24.44 18.34
CA THR A 66 15.93 -23.97 19.63
C THR A 66 15.10 -22.69 19.46
N ALA A 67 15.32 -21.93 18.38
CA ALA A 67 14.57 -20.74 18.03
C ALA A 67 13.19 -21.11 17.47
N LYS A 68 12.13 -20.85 18.25
CA LYS A 68 10.73 -21.11 17.88
C LYS A 68 10.24 -20.18 16.76
N LYS A 69 10.51 -20.55 15.51
CA LYS A 69 10.16 -19.80 14.29
C LYS A 69 9.46 -20.68 13.23
N ILE A 70 8.85 -20.02 12.27
CA ILE A 70 8.28 -20.63 11.05
C ILE A 70 8.88 -19.93 9.84
N ILE A 71 9.35 -20.71 8.87
CA ILE A 71 9.88 -20.18 7.62
C ILE A 71 8.72 -20.09 6.62
N VAL A 72 8.59 -18.94 5.97
CA VAL A 72 7.55 -18.68 4.97
C VAL A 72 8.18 -18.17 3.69
N ALA A 73 7.61 -18.59 2.56
CA ALA A 73 7.89 -18.05 1.23
C ALA A 73 6.58 -17.58 0.58
N THR A 74 6.59 -16.41 -0.04
CA THR A 74 5.37 -15.72 -0.49
C THR A 74 5.28 -15.55 -2.00
N GLU A 75 4.08 -15.25 -2.50
CA GLU A 75 3.85 -14.89 -3.91
C GLU A 75 4.56 -13.59 -4.31
N GLU A 76 4.85 -12.73 -3.34
CA GLU A 76 5.69 -11.53 -3.50
C GLU A 76 7.20 -11.84 -3.58
N ASN A 77 7.61 -13.09 -3.80
CA ASN A 77 9.00 -13.51 -3.84
C ASN A 77 9.79 -13.10 -2.56
N VAL A 78 9.17 -13.19 -1.40
CA VAL A 78 9.81 -12.94 -0.10
C VAL A 78 10.06 -14.26 0.60
N ILE A 79 11.23 -14.44 1.19
CA ILE A 79 11.51 -15.52 2.15
C ILE A 79 11.73 -14.86 3.52
N ALA A 80 11.06 -15.35 4.56
CA ALA A 80 11.16 -14.79 5.90
C ALA A 80 11.06 -15.86 7.00
N ALA A 81 11.63 -15.57 8.17
CA ALA A 81 11.35 -16.28 9.41
C ALA A 81 10.41 -15.44 10.28
N LEU A 82 9.26 -16.00 10.67
CA LEU A 82 8.33 -15.38 11.61
C LEU A 82 8.45 -16.02 12.99
N ASN A 83 8.36 -15.22 14.04
CA ASN A 83 8.36 -15.68 15.43
C ASN A 83 7.04 -16.40 15.76
N LEU A 84 7.11 -17.64 16.28
CA LEU A 84 5.90 -18.41 16.61
C LEU A 84 5.04 -17.78 17.70
N LYS A 85 5.59 -16.95 18.58
CA LYS A 85 4.82 -16.31 19.67
C LYS A 85 4.15 -15.00 19.25
N SER A 86 4.85 -14.15 18.50
CA SER A 86 4.41 -12.77 18.20
C SER A 86 4.05 -12.52 16.75
N GLY A 87 4.35 -13.44 15.83
CA GLY A 87 4.22 -13.22 14.39
C GLY A 87 5.18 -12.16 13.83
N GLN A 88 6.09 -11.61 14.64
CA GLN A 88 7.08 -10.64 14.16
C GLN A 88 8.11 -11.28 13.24
N ILE A 89 8.56 -10.52 12.24
CA ILE A 89 9.61 -10.92 11.32
C ILE A 89 10.95 -10.91 12.08
N LEU A 90 11.63 -12.06 12.13
CA LEU A 90 12.96 -12.21 12.71
C LEU A 90 14.04 -11.82 11.68
N TRP A 91 13.88 -12.31 10.46
CA TRP A 91 14.64 -11.89 9.29
C TRP A 91 13.78 -12.04 8.03
N ARG A 92 14.11 -11.27 6.98
CA ARG A 92 13.42 -11.26 5.70
C ARG A 92 14.39 -10.99 4.56
N ARG A 93 14.22 -11.72 3.45
CA ARG A 93 14.94 -11.51 2.18
C ARG A 93 13.90 -11.31 1.08
N VAL A 94 13.93 -10.13 0.46
CA VAL A 94 13.08 -9.78 -0.68
C VAL A 94 13.86 -10.12 -1.94
N LEU A 95 13.38 -11.08 -2.72
CA LEU A 95 14.03 -11.50 -3.96
C LEU A 95 13.65 -10.58 -5.14
N GLU A 96 14.23 -10.88 -6.30
CA GLU A 96 14.08 -10.12 -7.53
C GLU A 96 12.61 -9.93 -7.94
N LYS A 97 12.28 -8.76 -8.51
CA LYS A 97 10.90 -8.40 -8.90
C LYS A 97 10.43 -9.25 -10.10
N GLY A 98 9.16 -9.62 -10.10
CA GLY A 98 8.53 -10.36 -11.20
C GLY A 98 9.03 -11.82 -11.32
N TYR A 99 9.23 -12.28 -12.55
CA TYR A 99 9.47 -13.71 -12.83
C TYR A 99 10.81 -14.24 -12.30
N ALA A 100 11.86 -13.40 -12.29
CA ALA A 100 13.21 -13.81 -11.92
C ALA A 100 13.34 -14.29 -10.46
N GLY A 101 12.64 -13.62 -9.52
CA GLY A 101 12.62 -14.04 -8.12
C GLY A 101 11.53 -15.06 -7.79
N HIS A 102 10.70 -15.49 -8.76
CA HIS A 102 9.50 -16.26 -8.45
C HIS A 102 9.81 -17.61 -7.81
N ILE A 103 9.41 -17.77 -6.54
CA ILE A 103 9.78 -18.94 -5.74
C ILE A 103 8.98 -20.15 -6.22
N ARG A 104 9.70 -21.16 -6.70
CA ARG A 104 9.18 -22.42 -7.26
C ARG A 104 9.06 -23.52 -6.22
N ALA A 105 10.02 -23.59 -5.30
CA ALA A 105 10.05 -24.58 -4.22
C ALA A 105 10.81 -24.05 -3.00
N LEU A 106 10.50 -24.65 -1.85
CA LEU A 106 11.12 -24.42 -0.55
C LEU A 106 11.16 -25.77 0.19
N GLY A 107 12.30 -26.16 0.79
CA GLY A 107 12.43 -27.46 1.45
C GLY A 107 13.71 -27.62 2.26
N GLY A 108 13.94 -28.84 2.78
CA GLY A 108 15.07 -29.24 3.64
C GLY A 108 14.99 -28.77 5.11
N ILE A 109 14.02 -27.91 5.45
CA ILE A 109 13.93 -27.22 6.75
C ILE A 109 13.84 -28.18 7.95
N ALA A 110 13.21 -29.35 7.78
CA ALA A 110 13.13 -30.39 8.80
C ALA A 110 14.47 -31.07 9.08
N ASP A 111 15.40 -31.01 8.12
CA ASP A 111 16.75 -31.59 8.17
C ASP A 111 17.78 -30.54 8.66
N GLY A 112 17.34 -29.30 8.89
CA GLY A 112 18.16 -28.14 9.27
C GLY A 112 18.65 -27.29 8.09
N ASP A 113 18.45 -27.75 6.85
CA ASP A 113 18.92 -27.09 5.62
C ASP A 113 17.81 -26.29 4.94
N LEU A 114 17.86 -24.95 4.98
CA LEU A 114 16.90 -24.14 4.24
C LEU A 114 17.34 -24.01 2.78
N VAL A 115 16.61 -24.63 1.84
CA VAL A 115 16.87 -24.51 0.39
C VAL A 115 15.63 -23.98 -0.34
N SER A 116 15.84 -23.06 -1.28
CA SER A 116 14.80 -22.55 -2.18
C SER A 116 15.22 -22.59 -3.64
N VAL A 117 14.25 -22.81 -4.53
CA VAL A 117 14.43 -22.62 -5.98
C VAL A 117 13.60 -21.42 -6.43
N SER A 118 14.22 -20.50 -7.16
CA SER A 118 13.59 -19.26 -7.65
C SER A 118 13.86 -19.03 -9.14
N GLY A 119 12.94 -18.39 -9.86
CA GLY A 119 13.12 -18.01 -11.26
C GLY A 119 12.60 -19.03 -12.28
N GLY A 120 13.37 -19.21 -13.37
CA GLY A 120 13.00 -20.11 -14.46
C GLY A 120 14.12 -20.35 -15.49
N VAL A 121 14.56 -19.33 -16.24
CA VAL A 121 15.73 -19.46 -17.14
C VAL A 121 16.77 -18.36 -16.85
N PRO A 122 17.87 -18.68 -16.16
CA PRO A 122 18.08 -19.90 -15.37
C PRO A 122 17.13 -19.96 -14.16
N ALA A 123 16.97 -21.15 -13.59
CA ALA A 123 16.43 -21.32 -12.25
C ALA A 123 17.61 -21.19 -11.26
N ILE A 124 17.46 -20.40 -10.21
CA ILE A 124 18.50 -20.14 -9.21
C ILE A 124 18.16 -20.91 -7.95
N VAL A 125 19.06 -21.81 -7.54
CA VAL A 125 18.99 -22.56 -6.30
C VAL A 125 19.81 -21.82 -5.25
N ARG A 126 19.21 -21.62 -4.07
CA ARG A 126 19.82 -20.91 -2.93
C ARG A 126 19.70 -21.76 -1.68
N ALA A 127 20.84 -22.06 -1.06
CA ALA A 127 20.91 -22.58 0.30
C ALA A 127 21.10 -21.40 1.27
N TRP A 128 20.35 -21.39 2.37
CA TRP A 128 20.26 -20.29 3.30
C TRP A 128 20.63 -20.76 4.72
N ASP A 129 21.28 -19.89 5.49
CA ASP A 129 21.36 -20.07 6.93
C ASP A 129 19.98 -19.83 7.54
N LEU A 130 19.45 -20.88 8.18
CA LEU A 130 18.17 -20.86 8.88
C LEU A 130 18.15 -19.80 10.01
N ALA A 131 19.29 -19.52 10.65
CA ALA A 131 19.38 -18.59 11.77
C ALA A 131 19.29 -17.11 11.35
N THR A 132 20.09 -16.68 10.37
CA THR A 132 20.22 -15.28 9.93
C THR A 132 19.53 -14.95 8.60
N GLY A 133 19.12 -15.97 7.86
CA GLY A 133 18.63 -15.82 6.49
C GLY A 133 19.70 -15.35 5.49
N HIS A 134 21.01 -15.46 5.80
CA HIS A 134 22.07 -15.22 4.81
C HIS A 134 22.14 -16.36 3.78
N ILE A 135 22.59 -16.05 2.56
CA ILE A 135 22.85 -17.08 1.54
C ILE A 135 24.18 -17.76 1.88
N LEU A 136 24.18 -19.09 1.93
CA LEU A 136 25.37 -19.93 2.10
C LEU A 136 25.94 -20.35 0.75
N HIS A 137 25.07 -20.80 -0.15
CA HIS A 137 25.42 -21.22 -1.51
C HIS A 137 24.36 -20.73 -2.50
N GLU A 138 24.78 -20.29 -3.68
CA GLU A 138 23.91 -19.95 -4.81
C GLU A 138 24.49 -20.59 -6.08
N TRP A 139 23.65 -21.28 -6.85
CA TRP A 139 24.06 -21.90 -8.11
C TRP A 139 22.89 -21.97 -9.11
N PRO A 140 23.15 -21.78 -10.43
CA PRO A 140 22.11 -21.77 -11.45
C PRO A 140 21.91 -23.14 -12.10
N ILE A 141 20.66 -23.45 -12.44
CA ILE A 141 20.25 -24.52 -13.36
C ILE A 141 19.83 -23.86 -14.67
N ALA A 142 20.52 -24.20 -15.75
CA ALA A 142 20.15 -23.78 -17.10
C ALA A 142 18.95 -24.62 -17.59
N GLU A 143 17.76 -24.05 -17.55
CA GLU A 143 16.57 -24.68 -18.11
C GLU A 143 16.66 -24.72 -19.65
N GLN A 144 16.48 -25.91 -20.22
CA GLN A 144 16.70 -26.12 -21.67
C GLN A 144 15.54 -25.64 -22.53
N ASN A 145 14.35 -25.44 -21.95
CA ASN A 145 13.15 -25.09 -22.70
C ASN A 145 12.30 -24.00 -21.99
N PRO A 146 12.52 -22.70 -22.29
CA PRO A 146 11.86 -21.58 -21.60
C PRO A 146 10.34 -21.60 -21.70
N ASP A 147 9.76 -22.18 -22.75
CA ASP A 147 8.31 -22.19 -22.95
C ASP A 147 7.59 -23.19 -22.01
N ARG A 148 8.32 -24.11 -21.36
CA ARG A 148 7.77 -25.23 -20.59
C ARG A 148 8.06 -25.21 -19.08
N ILE A 149 8.57 -24.09 -18.54
CA ILE A 149 8.93 -23.93 -17.11
C ILE A 149 7.72 -24.17 -16.15
N LYS A 150 6.48 -24.06 -16.63
CA LYS A 150 5.28 -24.38 -15.82
C LYS A 150 5.10 -25.86 -15.53
N ASP A 151 5.62 -26.72 -16.41
CA ASP A 151 5.50 -28.18 -16.29
C ASP A 151 6.53 -28.75 -15.30
N VAL A 152 7.66 -28.05 -15.15
CA VAL A 152 8.77 -28.42 -14.27
C VAL A 152 8.31 -28.50 -12.82
N LYS A 153 8.57 -29.65 -12.18
CA LYS A 153 8.32 -29.86 -10.75
C LYS A 153 9.66 -29.97 -10.02
N TRP A 154 9.63 -29.61 -8.74
CA TRP A 154 10.81 -29.52 -7.88
C TRP A 154 10.51 -30.27 -6.58
N HIS A 155 11.43 -31.14 -6.15
CA HIS A 155 11.38 -31.80 -4.86
C HIS A 155 12.72 -31.62 -4.14
N ILE A 156 12.68 -31.29 -2.84
CA ILE A 156 13.86 -31.10 -2.00
C ILE A 156 13.70 -32.02 -0.81
N LYS A 157 14.64 -32.96 -0.63
CA LYS A 157 14.62 -33.93 0.48
C LYS A 157 16.02 -34.47 0.74
N ASP A 158 16.35 -34.73 2.01
CA ASP A 158 17.57 -35.42 2.43
C ASP A 158 18.85 -34.78 1.86
N GLY A 159 18.91 -33.44 1.82
CA GLY A 159 20.01 -32.66 1.24
C GLY A 159 20.12 -32.69 -0.30
N THR A 160 19.20 -33.36 -1.00
CA THR A 160 19.18 -33.46 -2.48
C THR A 160 18.06 -32.65 -3.10
N LEU A 161 18.35 -32.06 -4.27
CA LEU A 161 17.38 -31.36 -5.11
C LEU A 161 17.06 -32.22 -6.34
N HIS A 162 15.79 -32.56 -6.52
CA HIS A 162 15.29 -33.23 -7.72
C HIS A 162 14.60 -32.22 -8.63
N HIS A 163 15.15 -32.06 -9.82
CA HIS A 163 14.58 -31.34 -10.94
C HIS A 163 13.86 -32.35 -11.85
N ILE A 164 12.53 -32.21 -11.96
CA ILE A 164 11.61 -33.18 -12.58
C ILE A 164 10.97 -32.54 -13.82
N LEU A 165 11.35 -33.02 -15.00
CA LEU A 165 10.94 -32.48 -16.30
C LEU A 165 10.08 -33.51 -17.07
N PRO A 166 8.76 -33.31 -17.21
CA PRO A 166 7.93 -34.18 -18.03
C PRO A 166 8.08 -33.88 -19.54
N ILE A 167 8.43 -34.90 -20.31
CA ILE A 167 8.58 -34.86 -21.77
C ILE A 167 7.34 -35.52 -22.39
N TYR A 168 6.49 -34.71 -23.03
CA TYR A 168 5.23 -35.18 -23.63
C TYR A 168 5.44 -36.35 -24.59
N ASN A 169 4.49 -37.28 -24.61
CA ASN A 169 4.46 -38.49 -25.43
C ASN A 169 5.70 -39.40 -25.25
N SER A 170 6.44 -39.26 -24.13
CA SER A 170 7.67 -40.02 -23.90
C SER A 170 7.86 -40.45 -22.44
N GLY A 171 8.04 -39.51 -21.52
CA GLY A 171 8.44 -39.86 -20.16
C GLY A 171 8.89 -38.68 -19.31
N VAL A 172 9.24 -38.97 -18.06
CA VAL A 172 9.70 -37.97 -17.09
C VAL A 172 11.21 -38.10 -16.91
N GLU A 173 11.96 -37.02 -17.14
CA GLU A 173 13.36 -36.95 -16.75
C GLU A 173 13.46 -36.42 -15.30
N VAL A 174 14.21 -37.13 -14.47
CA VAL A 174 14.48 -36.78 -13.07
C VAL A 174 15.99 -36.60 -12.93
N THR A 175 16.41 -35.36 -12.66
CA THR A 175 17.80 -34.99 -12.41
C THR A 175 17.99 -34.63 -10.95
N SER A 176 18.76 -35.45 -10.23
CA SER A 176 19.16 -35.20 -8.84
C SER A 176 20.47 -34.42 -8.79
N TYR A 177 20.50 -33.38 -7.98
CA TYR A 177 21.68 -32.57 -7.65
C TYR A 177 21.88 -32.55 -6.14
N ASP A 178 23.12 -32.37 -5.69
CA ASP A 178 23.39 -31.95 -4.32
C ASP A 178 22.85 -30.53 -4.12
N SER A 179 22.07 -30.30 -3.06
CA SER A 179 21.39 -29.01 -2.88
C SER A 179 22.31 -27.84 -2.53
N LYS A 180 23.51 -28.13 -1.98
CA LYS A 180 24.48 -27.14 -1.51
C LYS A 180 25.54 -26.84 -2.56
N THR A 181 26.15 -27.86 -3.15
CA THR A 181 27.23 -27.70 -4.15
C THR A 181 26.70 -27.51 -5.57
N GLY A 182 25.51 -28.04 -5.88
CA GLY A 182 24.98 -28.10 -7.24
C GLY A 182 25.55 -29.23 -8.08
N ASP A 183 26.36 -30.14 -7.50
CA ASP A 183 26.91 -31.27 -8.22
C ASP A 183 25.81 -32.21 -8.72
N LYS A 184 25.87 -32.58 -10.00
CA LYS A 184 24.88 -33.48 -10.61
C LYS A 184 25.12 -34.93 -10.15
N LEU A 185 24.25 -35.42 -9.27
CA LEU A 185 24.36 -36.76 -8.68
C LEU A 185 23.88 -37.86 -9.63
N LYS A 186 22.67 -37.75 -10.21
CA LYS A 186 22.08 -38.80 -11.07
C LYS A 186 21.01 -38.27 -12.00
N SER A 187 21.07 -38.62 -13.29
CA SER A 187 19.95 -38.49 -14.26
C SER A 187 19.20 -39.83 -14.33
N ARG A 188 17.88 -39.80 -14.42
CA ARG A 188 17.02 -40.96 -14.74
C ARG A 188 15.90 -40.53 -15.68
N ARG A 189 15.40 -41.45 -16.50
CA ARG A 189 14.22 -41.24 -17.35
C ARG A 189 13.22 -42.37 -17.10
N VAL A 190 12.02 -42.02 -16.66
CA VAL A 190 10.93 -42.97 -16.42
C VAL A 190 9.95 -42.90 -17.59
N SER A 191 9.55 -44.05 -18.14
CA SER A 191 8.63 -44.11 -19.27
C SER A 191 7.22 -43.67 -18.85
N ALA A 192 6.67 -42.66 -19.52
CA ALA A 192 5.33 -42.13 -19.24
C ALA A 192 4.72 -41.54 -20.54
N PRO A 193 4.47 -42.36 -21.57
CA PRO A 193 4.04 -41.90 -22.88
C PRO A 193 2.61 -41.32 -22.91
N PHE A 194 1.82 -41.52 -21.85
CA PHE A 194 0.47 -40.98 -21.73
C PHE A 194 0.43 -39.47 -21.43
N ILE A 195 1.51 -38.88 -20.89
CA ILE A 195 1.58 -37.46 -20.53
C ILE A 195 1.56 -36.62 -21.81
N SER A 196 0.57 -35.74 -21.93
CA SER A 196 0.39 -34.82 -23.05
C SER A 196 0.11 -33.41 -22.53
N GLN A 197 -0.12 -32.45 -23.43
CA GLN A 197 -0.51 -31.09 -23.06
C GLN A 197 -1.89 -31.01 -22.38
N GLU A 198 -2.71 -32.05 -22.50
CA GLU A 198 -4.07 -32.16 -21.92
C GLU A 198 -4.07 -32.89 -20.57
N THR A 199 -2.98 -33.55 -20.18
CA THR A 199 -2.92 -34.27 -18.90
C THR A 199 -2.57 -33.34 -17.74
N GLU A 200 -3.43 -33.30 -16.72
CA GLU A 200 -3.17 -32.56 -15.48
C GLU A 200 -2.26 -33.37 -14.56
N CYS A 201 -1.03 -32.92 -14.33
CA CYS A 201 -0.05 -33.60 -13.49
C CYS A 201 0.34 -32.81 -12.22
N VAL A 202 0.19 -33.45 -11.06
CA VAL A 202 0.64 -32.95 -9.74
C VAL A 202 1.73 -33.84 -9.16
N LEU A 203 2.61 -33.24 -8.35
CA LEU A 203 3.69 -33.94 -7.67
C LEU A 203 3.25 -34.28 -6.25
N ALA A 204 3.18 -35.56 -5.93
CA ALA A 204 3.01 -36.11 -4.58
C ALA A 204 4.20 -37.05 -4.31
N ALA A 205 5.39 -36.44 -4.17
CA ALA A 205 6.66 -37.14 -4.15
C ALA A 205 6.67 -38.27 -3.09
N PRO A 206 7.04 -39.51 -3.45
CA PRO A 206 7.87 -39.88 -4.60
C PRO A 206 7.12 -40.11 -5.94
N TYR A 207 5.80 -39.92 -5.98
CA TYR A 207 4.98 -40.14 -7.17
C TYR A 207 4.68 -38.85 -7.95
N LEU A 208 4.66 -38.94 -9.28
CA LEU A 208 3.96 -37.98 -10.14
C LEU A 208 2.60 -38.57 -10.51
N ALA A 209 1.53 -37.90 -10.10
CA ALA A 209 0.16 -38.29 -10.41
C ALA A 209 -0.36 -37.45 -11.58
N CYS A 210 -0.85 -38.10 -12.63
CA CYS A 210 -1.33 -37.46 -13.86
C CYS A 210 -2.74 -37.95 -14.20
N LEU A 211 -3.70 -37.04 -14.27
CA LEU A 211 -5.07 -37.32 -14.67
C LEU A 211 -5.22 -37.18 -16.20
N LYS A 212 -5.88 -38.15 -16.83
CA LYS A 212 -6.18 -38.15 -18.27
C LYS A 212 -7.59 -38.67 -18.55
N GLY A 213 -8.38 -37.89 -19.28
CA GLY A 213 -9.67 -38.32 -19.82
C GLY A 213 -10.79 -37.30 -19.65
N ASP A 214 -11.97 -37.65 -20.15
CA ASP A 214 -13.13 -36.78 -20.26
C ASP A 214 -14.06 -36.88 -19.04
N SER A 215 -15.17 -36.13 -19.06
CA SER A 215 -16.15 -36.02 -17.98
C SER A 215 -16.81 -37.34 -17.54
N SER A 216 -16.74 -38.40 -18.33
CA SER A 216 -17.29 -39.73 -18.04
C SER A 216 -16.25 -40.84 -17.85
N LEU A 217 -15.02 -40.65 -18.35
CA LEU A 217 -13.98 -41.68 -18.38
C LEU A 217 -12.62 -41.03 -18.16
N ALA A 218 -12.26 -40.84 -16.88
CA ALA A 218 -10.94 -40.40 -16.47
C ALA A 218 -10.12 -41.55 -15.86
N VAL A 219 -8.82 -41.56 -16.15
CA VAL A 219 -7.83 -42.50 -15.61
C VAL A 219 -6.71 -41.69 -14.96
N LEU A 220 -6.41 -42.02 -13.71
CA LEU A 220 -5.27 -41.50 -12.99
C LEU A 220 -4.07 -42.43 -13.22
N PHE A 221 -2.97 -41.87 -13.73
CA PHE A 221 -1.70 -42.56 -13.87
C PHE A 221 -0.74 -42.11 -12.76
N LEU A 222 -0.08 -43.07 -12.12
CA LEU A 222 0.89 -42.85 -11.05
C LEU A 222 2.26 -43.32 -11.51
N VAL A 223 3.24 -42.42 -11.51
CA VAL A 223 4.63 -42.70 -11.91
C VAL A 223 5.54 -42.57 -10.69
N HIS A 224 6.16 -43.67 -10.26
CA HIS A 224 7.18 -43.60 -9.21
C HIS A 224 8.48 -43.01 -9.77
N LEU A 225 8.94 -41.87 -9.25
CA LEU A 225 10.03 -41.09 -9.85
C LEU A 225 11.44 -41.60 -9.50
N PHE A 226 11.57 -42.33 -8.38
CA PHE A 226 12.88 -42.68 -7.82
C PHE A 226 13.25 -44.16 -7.94
N GLU A 227 12.41 -44.98 -8.57
CA GLU A 227 12.71 -46.39 -8.87
C GLU A 227 13.07 -46.59 -10.34
N PRO A 228 14.09 -47.39 -10.66
CA PRO A 228 14.58 -47.52 -12.03
C PRO A 228 13.68 -48.35 -12.96
N ASN A 229 12.80 -49.21 -12.41
CA ASN A 229 12.01 -50.19 -13.17
C ASN A 229 10.49 -50.12 -12.91
N ALA A 230 10.01 -49.12 -12.14
CA ALA A 230 8.59 -49.01 -11.81
C ALA A 230 7.76 -48.73 -13.09
N GLN A 231 6.81 -49.61 -13.40
CA GLN A 231 5.83 -49.33 -14.45
C GLN A 231 4.76 -48.36 -13.93
N PRO A 232 4.21 -47.47 -14.78
CA PRO A 232 3.13 -46.59 -14.38
C PRO A 232 1.90 -47.39 -13.95
N GLN A 233 1.41 -47.16 -12.74
CA GLN A 233 0.16 -47.73 -12.26
C GLN A 233 -1.01 -46.90 -12.78
N SER A 234 -2.14 -47.52 -13.12
CA SER A 234 -3.35 -46.83 -13.61
C SER A 234 -4.57 -47.16 -12.76
N VAL A 235 -5.21 -46.14 -12.21
CA VAL A 235 -6.43 -46.24 -11.39
C VAL A 235 -7.57 -45.55 -12.15
N THR A 236 -8.69 -46.24 -12.37
CA THR A 236 -9.83 -45.64 -13.08
C THR A 236 -10.70 -44.83 -12.13
N ILE A 237 -11.32 -43.74 -12.60
CA ILE A 237 -12.15 -42.88 -11.75
C ILE A 237 -13.32 -43.65 -11.09
N ASN A 238 -13.84 -44.68 -11.77
CA ASN A 238 -14.87 -45.59 -11.25
C ASN A 238 -14.38 -46.41 -10.02
N THR A 239 -13.09 -46.74 -9.92
CA THR A 239 -12.54 -47.38 -8.71
C THR A 239 -12.36 -46.40 -7.53
N ILE A 240 -12.34 -45.10 -7.80
CA ILE A 240 -12.19 -44.06 -6.77
C ILE A 240 -13.56 -43.61 -6.27
N PHE A 241 -14.51 -43.29 -7.17
CA PHE A 241 -15.83 -42.74 -6.81
C PHE A 241 -17.00 -43.73 -6.88
N GLY A 242 -16.80 -44.91 -7.50
CA GLY A 242 -17.90 -45.79 -7.90
C GLY A 242 -18.55 -45.34 -9.21
N ALA A 243 -19.62 -46.03 -9.62
CA ALA A 243 -20.40 -45.65 -10.80
C ALA A 243 -21.27 -44.41 -10.50
N GLY A 244 -21.29 -43.45 -11.42
CA GLY A 244 -22.22 -42.30 -11.39
C GLY A 244 -21.63 -40.94 -11.02
N ALA A 245 -20.34 -40.85 -10.68
CA ALA A 245 -19.66 -39.54 -10.61
C ALA A 245 -19.55 -38.90 -12.01
N GLN A 246 -19.67 -37.58 -12.07
CA GLN A 246 -19.53 -36.79 -13.28
C GLN A 246 -18.40 -35.77 -13.14
N GLY A 247 -17.64 -35.58 -14.23
CA GLY A 247 -16.63 -34.53 -14.31
C GLY A 247 -17.23 -33.11 -14.43
N PRO A 248 -16.40 -32.06 -14.47
CA PRO A 248 -14.94 -32.12 -14.56
C PRO A 248 -14.31 -32.64 -13.27
N TYR A 249 -13.31 -33.50 -13.42
CA TYR A 249 -12.47 -33.98 -12.33
C TYR A 249 -11.23 -33.09 -12.25
N HIS A 250 -10.87 -32.64 -11.05
CA HIS A 250 -9.65 -31.85 -10.82
C HIS A 250 -8.72 -32.58 -9.87
N LEU A 251 -7.42 -32.61 -10.19
CA LEU A 251 -6.39 -33.29 -9.41
C LEU A 251 -5.55 -32.27 -8.62
N GLU A 252 -5.56 -32.40 -7.30
CA GLU A 252 -4.79 -31.58 -6.36
C GLU A 252 -3.84 -32.46 -5.52
N SER A 253 -2.62 -31.98 -5.24
CA SER A 253 -1.71 -32.62 -4.28
C SER A 253 -2.02 -32.16 -2.86
N VAL A 254 -2.23 -33.08 -1.92
CA VAL A 254 -2.43 -32.74 -0.50
C VAL A 254 -1.07 -32.41 0.13
N LEU A 255 -0.98 -31.28 0.83
CA LEU A 255 0.25 -30.89 1.55
C LEU A 255 0.39 -31.70 2.84
N GLY A 256 1.60 -32.14 3.17
CA GLY A 256 1.83 -32.83 4.43
C GLY A 256 3.05 -33.75 4.44
N ALA A 257 3.07 -34.65 5.42
CA ALA A 257 4.16 -35.62 5.61
C ALA A 257 4.11 -36.83 4.66
N GLU A 258 2.99 -37.05 3.97
CA GLU A 258 2.70 -38.28 3.20
C GLU A 258 2.26 -37.97 1.76
N PRO A 259 2.63 -38.80 0.77
CA PRO A 259 2.23 -38.64 -0.62
C PRO A 259 0.74 -39.00 -0.80
N VAL A 260 -0.11 -37.97 -0.84
CA VAL A 260 -1.56 -38.13 -1.06
C VAL A 260 -2.04 -37.13 -2.10
N VAL A 261 -2.95 -37.59 -2.96
CA VAL A 261 -3.65 -36.74 -3.93
C VAL A 261 -5.14 -36.72 -3.62
N SER A 262 -5.75 -35.55 -3.78
CA SER A 262 -7.20 -35.36 -3.72
C SER A 262 -7.75 -35.12 -5.11
N ILE A 263 -8.85 -35.78 -5.41
CA ILE A 263 -9.57 -35.61 -6.68
C ILE A 263 -10.95 -35.06 -6.33
N SER A 264 -11.37 -33.98 -6.99
CA SER A 264 -12.76 -33.50 -6.90
C SER A 264 -13.62 -34.05 -8.04
N ALA A 265 -14.91 -34.16 -7.78
CA ALA A 265 -15.93 -34.60 -8.74
C ALA A 265 -17.24 -33.81 -8.54
N ASP A 266 -18.19 -34.03 -9.45
CA ASP A 266 -19.56 -33.51 -9.37
C ASP A 266 -19.58 -31.97 -9.20
N ALA A 267 -18.89 -31.28 -10.12
CA ALA A 267 -18.68 -29.83 -10.11
C ALA A 267 -18.07 -29.27 -8.79
N ASN A 268 -17.12 -30.02 -8.22
CA ASN A 268 -16.45 -29.72 -6.94
C ASN A 268 -17.40 -29.67 -5.74
N GLN A 269 -18.45 -30.51 -5.72
CA GLN A 269 -19.27 -30.73 -4.53
C GLN A 269 -18.62 -31.70 -3.53
N ARG A 270 -17.89 -32.71 -4.03
CA ARG A 270 -17.16 -33.67 -3.19
C ARG A 270 -15.75 -33.93 -3.68
N LYS A 271 -14.89 -34.33 -2.74
CA LYS A 271 -13.51 -34.78 -2.93
C LYS A 271 -13.33 -36.19 -2.36
N ARG A 272 -12.45 -36.98 -2.97
CA ARG A 272 -11.89 -38.22 -2.41
C ARG A 272 -10.38 -38.15 -2.42
N ILE A 273 -9.74 -38.84 -1.48
CA ILE A 273 -8.27 -38.94 -1.41
C ILE A 273 -7.78 -40.33 -1.78
N LEU A 274 -6.61 -40.36 -2.41
CA LEU A 274 -5.90 -41.58 -2.79
C LEU A 274 -4.52 -41.54 -2.11
N VAL A 275 -4.29 -42.50 -1.21
CA VAL A 275 -3.02 -42.62 -0.49
C VAL A 275 -2.03 -43.42 -1.33
N LEU A 276 -0.86 -42.86 -1.62
CA LEU A 276 0.12 -43.42 -2.54
C LEU A 276 1.19 -44.20 -1.74
N GLY A 277 0.84 -45.42 -1.33
CA GLY A 277 1.72 -46.34 -0.60
C GLY A 277 2.63 -47.19 -1.50
N GLU A 278 3.50 -48.00 -0.90
CA GLU A 278 4.63 -48.66 -1.58
C GLU A 278 4.27 -49.79 -2.57
N GLU A 279 3.03 -50.30 -2.60
CA GLU A 279 2.62 -51.35 -3.57
C GLU A 279 1.31 -51.04 -4.32
N ILE A 280 0.23 -50.70 -3.62
CA ILE A 280 -1.10 -50.44 -4.22
C ILE A 280 -1.67 -49.13 -3.67
N PRO A 281 -2.16 -48.21 -4.53
CA PRO A 281 -2.78 -46.97 -4.10
C PRO A 281 -4.15 -47.25 -3.46
N VAL A 282 -4.36 -46.78 -2.23
CA VAL A 282 -5.57 -47.07 -1.44
C VAL A 282 -6.55 -45.90 -1.55
N PRO A 283 -7.73 -46.08 -2.19
CA PRO A 283 -8.76 -45.05 -2.22
C PRO A 283 -9.52 -45.02 -0.89
N VAL A 284 -9.52 -43.86 -0.23
CA VAL A 284 -10.35 -43.66 0.97
C VAL A 284 -11.79 -43.41 0.50
N GLN A 285 -12.70 -44.33 0.83
CA GLN A 285 -14.07 -44.34 0.30
C GLN A 285 -14.99 -43.26 0.90
N ARG A 286 -14.49 -42.49 1.88
CA ARG A 286 -15.23 -41.39 2.52
C ARG A 286 -15.28 -40.17 1.60
N ASP A 287 -16.49 -39.70 1.30
CA ASP A 287 -16.69 -38.43 0.61
C ASP A 287 -16.35 -37.26 1.56
N ILE A 288 -15.48 -36.38 1.10
CA ILE A 288 -15.07 -35.14 1.75
C ILE A 288 -15.79 -33.98 1.03
N ALA A 289 -16.15 -32.91 1.75
CA ALA A 289 -16.77 -31.74 1.14
C ALA A 289 -15.80 -31.04 0.15
N GLY A 290 -16.28 -30.64 -1.02
CA GLY A 290 -15.43 -30.09 -2.08
C GLY A 290 -14.79 -28.73 -1.77
N ASP A 291 -15.29 -28.01 -0.76
CA ASP A 291 -14.73 -26.78 -0.21
C ASP A 291 -13.72 -27.01 0.93
N ALA A 292 -13.56 -28.26 1.40
CA ALA A 292 -12.61 -28.60 2.45
C ALA A 292 -11.16 -28.51 1.95
N MET A 293 -10.31 -27.89 2.76
CA MET A 293 -8.87 -27.79 2.55
C MET A 293 -8.17 -28.88 3.36
N LEU A 294 -7.29 -29.64 2.71
CA LEU A 294 -6.69 -30.85 3.28
C LEU A 294 -5.21 -30.66 3.61
N TYR A 295 -4.79 -31.21 4.75
CA TYR A 295 -3.38 -31.27 5.15
C TYR A 295 -3.10 -32.57 5.92
N ILE A 296 -1.93 -33.17 5.75
CA ILE A 296 -1.54 -34.40 6.47
C ILE A 296 -0.42 -34.13 7.46
N VAL A 297 -0.65 -34.49 8.71
CA VAL A 297 0.30 -34.36 9.81
C VAL A 297 0.59 -35.72 10.43
N LEU A 298 1.85 -35.95 10.82
CA LEU A 298 2.24 -37.12 11.60
C LEU A 298 2.10 -36.79 13.10
N VAL A 299 1.43 -37.65 13.85
CA VAL A 299 1.18 -37.49 15.30
C VAL A 299 1.49 -38.79 16.00
N ASP A 300 2.56 -38.85 16.80
CA ASP A 300 3.01 -40.08 17.50
C ASP A 300 3.08 -41.32 16.57
N ASN A 301 3.57 -41.13 15.34
CA ASN A 301 3.62 -42.08 14.21
C ASN A 301 2.27 -42.47 13.56
N GLU A 302 1.15 -41.96 14.02
CA GLU A 302 -0.14 -42.06 13.33
C GLU A 302 -0.23 -41.00 12.21
N LYS A 303 -0.82 -41.40 11.07
CA LYS A 303 -1.02 -40.53 9.89
C LYS A 303 -2.39 -39.87 10.02
N VAL A 304 -2.43 -38.56 10.26
CA VAL A 304 -3.66 -37.82 10.54
C VAL A 304 -3.98 -36.86 9.41
N LEU A 305 -5.20 -36.97 8.87
CA LEU A 305 -5.79 -36.04 7.92
C LEU A 305 -6.47 -34.89 8.70
N LEU A 306 -6.11 -33.66 8.35
CA LEU A 306 -6.76 -32.44 8.80
C LEU A 306 -7.65 -31.88 7.70
N GLU A 307 -8.93 -31.72 7.99
CA GLU A 307 -9.94 -31.13 7.12
C GLU A 307 -10.35 -29.76 7.65
N ALA A 308 -9.88 -28.68 7.01
CA ALA A 308 -10.32 -27.33 7.32
C ALA A 308 -11.54 -26.95 6.47
N THR A 309 -12.65 -26.60 7.12
CA THR A 309 -13.86 -26.04 6.48
C THR A 309 -14.25 -24.72 7.12
N TYR A 310 -14.98 -23.88 6.39
CA TYR A 310 -15.43 -22.57 6.87
C TYR A 310 -16.94 -22.43 6.71
N LYS A 311 -17.65 -22.38 7.83
CA LYS A 311 -19.12 -22.36 7.87
C LYS A 311 -19.60 -21.25 8.80
N ALA A 312 -20.49 -20.39 8.31
CA ALA A 312 -21.18 -19.36 9.10
C ALA A 312 -20.30 -18.46 10.00
N GLY A 313 -19.06 -18.13 9.58
CA GLY A 313 -18.13 -17.31 10.37
C GLY A 313 -17.13 -18.09 11.23
N THR A 314 -17.25 -19.42 11.25
CA THR A 314 -16.43 -20.32 12.05
C THR A 314 -15.54 -21.17 11.15
N THR A 315 -14.26 -21.27 11.49
CA THR A 315 -13.34 -22.25 10.91
C THR A 315 -13.33 -23.50 11.77
N GLU A 316 -13.67 -24.64 11.16
CA GLU A 316 -13.62 -25.96 11.78
C GLU A 316 -12.46 -26.74 11.16
N ILE A 317 -11.53 -27.22 11.98
CA ILE A 317 -10.48 -28.15 11.58
C ILE A 317 -10.81 -29.50 12.22
N VAL A 318 -11.22 -30.47 11.41
CA VAL A 318 -11.51 -31.84 11.88
C VAL A 318 -10.29 -32.72 11.63
N ALA A 319 -9.86 -33.43 12.66
CA ALA A 319 -8.79 -34.42 12.56
C ALA A 319 -9.37 -35.83 12.45
N THR A 320 -8.92 -36.60 11.46
CA THR A 320 -9.28 -38.02 11.28
C THR A 320 -8.06 -38.86 10.94
N GLU A 321 -8.06 -40.15 11.32
CA GLU A 321 -7.01 -41.09 10.93
C GLU A 321 -7.08 -41.38 9.42
N LEU A 322 -5.95 -41.30 8.72
CA LEU A 322 -5.89 -41.23 7.25
C LEU A 322 -6.52 -42.42 6.52
N LEU A 323 -6.36 -43.64 7.04
CA LEU A 323 -6.81 -44.87 6.37
C LEU A 323 -8.20 -45.32 6.83
N THR A 324 -8.46 -45.27 8.14
CA THR A 324 -9.70 -45.76 8.75
C THR A 324 -10.82 -44.71 8.76
N SER A 325 -10.47 -43.43 8.57
CA SER A 325 -11.35 -42.27 8.81
C SER A 325 -11.93 -42.18 10.23
N THR A 326 -11.26 -42.76 11.24
CA THR A 326 -11.70 -42.60 12.65
C THR A 326 -11.53 -41.14 13.10
N PRO A 327 -12.51 -40.53 13.78
CA PRO A 327 -12.41 -39.15 14.24
C PRO A 327 -11.53 -39.03 15.48
N MET A 328 -10.62 -38.04 15.49
CA MET A 328 -9.71 -37.74 16.60
C MET A 328 -10.12 -36.42 17.31
N PRO A 329 -11.18 -36.41 18.14
CA PRO A 329 -11.76 -35.18 18.69
C PRO A 329 -10.80 -34.37 19.59
N ALA A 330 -9.73 -34.98 20.11
CA ALA A 330 -8.70 -34.29 20.88
C ALA A 330 -7.78 -33.38 20.03
N LEU A 331 -7.77 -33.58 18.71
CA LEU A 331 -6.98 -32.79 17.75
C LEU A 331 -7.86 -31.86 16.90
N SER A 332 -9.16 -32.16 16.79
CA SER A 332 -10.15 -31.29 16.14
C SER A 332 -10.35 -29.98 16.91
N MET A 333 -10.57 -28.88 16.19
CA MET A 333 -10.74 -27.54 16.76
C MET A 333 -11.75 -26.70 15.99
N SER A 334 -12.34 -25.70 16.65
CA SER A 334 -13.32 -24.79 16.05
C SER A 334 -13.11 -23.38 16.58
N VAL A 335 -12.87 -22.42 15.68
CA VAL A 335 -12.51 -21.03 16.02
C VAL A 335 -13.23 -20.06 15.08
N SER A 336 -13.96 -19.10 15.66
CA SER A 336 -14.50 -17.95 14.94
C SER A 336 -13.60 -16.72 15.13
N HIS A 337 -13.14 -16.14 14.02
CA HIS A 337 -12.33 -14.91 14.04
C HIS A 337 -12.39 -14.19 12.70
N ALA A 338 -12.37 -12.85 12.70
CA ALA A 338 -12.50 -12.06 11.46
C ALA A 338 -11.33 -12.25 10.47
N ALA A 339 -10.15 -12.60 10.97
CA ALA A 339 -8.96 -12.94 10.17
C ALA A 339 -8.88 -14.44 9.79
N LEU A 340 -10.00 -15.16 9.83
CA LEU A 340 -10.13 -16.56 9.40
C LEU A 340 -11.31 -16.69 8.44
N LEU A 341 -11.05 -16.47 7.16
CA LEU A 341 -12.03 -16.56 6.08
C LEU A 341 -11.56 -17.58 5.04
N SER A 342 -12.30 -18.70 4.96
CA SER A 342 -11.97 -19.89 4.14
C SER A 342 -10.47 -20.24 4.14
N PRO A 343 -9.88 -20.52 5.32
CA PRO A 343 -8.43 -20.70 5.45
C PRO A 343 -7.91 -22.01 4.85
N THR A 344 -6.75 -21.93 4.21
CA THR A 344 -5.93 -23.07 3.81
C THR A 344 -4.86 -23.35 4.87
N ILE A 345 -4.66 -24.61 5.24
CA ILE A 345 -3.57 -25.01 6.13
C ILE A 345 -2.27 -25.02 5.33
N MET A 346 -1.38 -24.06 5.61
CA MET A 346 -0.08 -23.95 4.92
C MET A 346 0.99 -24.83 5.54
N SER A 347 0.92 -25.05 6.85
CA SER A 347 1.81 -25.95 7.58
C SER A 347 1.17 -26.34 8.92
N SER A 348 1.47 -27.53 9.43
CA SER A 348 1.01 -28.02 10.74
C SER A 348 2.04 -28.91 11.41
N VAL A 349 2.26 -28.73 12.72
CA VAL A 349 3.10 -29.62 13.55
C VAL A 349 2.44 -29.85 14.91
N CYS A 350 2.42 -31.10 15.36
CA CYS A 350 1.79 -31.56 16.59
C CYS A 350 2.82 -32.19 17.55
N PRO A 351 3.72 -31.40 18.17
CA PRO A 351 4.73 -31.96 19.06
C PRO A 351 4.09 -32.42 20.38
N ARG A 352 4.54 -33.57 20.87
CA ARG A 352 4.18 -34.10 22.20
C ARG A 352 4.88 -33.28 23.28
N GLN A 353 4.11 -32.76 24.24
CA GLN A 353 4.60 -32.05 25.42
C GLN A 353 4.23 -32.83 26.69
N ALA A 354 4.82 -32.45 27.83
CA ALA A 354 4.53 -33.07 29.13
C ALA A 354 3.05 -32.97 29.57
N LYS A 355 2.24 -32.11 28.93
CA LYS A 355 0.80 -31.95 29.17
C LYS A 355 -0.09 -32.58 28.08
N GLY A 356 0.48 -33.34 27.14
CA GLY A 356 -0.22 -33.92 25.98
C GLY A 356 0.28 -33.39 24.64
N ILE A 357 -0.43 -33.74 23.57
CA ILE A 357 -0.10 -33.36 22.18
C ILE A 357 -0.56 -31.92 21.89
N THR A 358 0.22 -31.15 21.12
CA THR A 358 0.06 -29.70 21.03
C THR A 358 0.08 -29.12 19.62
N CYS A 359 -0.88 -29.51 18.78
CA CYS A 359 -0.98 -29.04 17.40
C CYS A 359 -0.97 -27.50 17.26
N ARG A 360 -0.11 -27.03 16.35
CA ARG A 360 -0.10 -25.67 15.81
C ARG A 360 -0.35 -25.72 14.32
N HIS A 361 -1.21 -24.84 13.84
CA HIS A 361 -1.57 -24.73 12.42
C HIS A 361 -1.31 -23.31 11.94
N LEU A 362 -0.49 -23.15 10.90
CA LEU A 362 -0.40 -21.90 10.16
C LEU A 362 -1.47 -21.91 9.07
N LEU A 363 -2.38 -20.94 9.15
CA LEU A 363 -3.48 -20.76 8.22
C LEU A 363 -3.23 -19.53 7.35
N SER A 364 -3.55 -19.64 6.06
CA SER A 364 -3.63 -18.51 5.13
C SER A 364 -5.06 -18.41 4.60
N SER A 365 -5.71 -17.26 4.79
CA SER A 365 -7.08 -17.02 4.35
C SER A 365 -7.16 -16.45 2.94
N GLN A 366 -8.34 -16.55 2.34
CA GLN A 366 -8.57 -16.12 0.95
C GLN A 366 -8.42 -14.60 0.77
N ASP A 367 -8.56 -13.82 1.85
CA ASP A 367 -8.31 -12.37 1.88
C ASP A 367 -6.83 -12.02 2.17
N HIS A 368 -5.92 -12.99 2.07
CA HIS A 368 -4.50 -12.88 2.39
C HIS A 368 -4.20 -12.57 3.87
N SER A 369 -5.17 -12.68 4.78
CA SER A 369 -4.86 -12.70 6.22
C SER A 369 -4.19 -14.02 6.61
N VAL A 370 -3.27 -13.99 7.57
CA VAL A 370 -2.46 -15.13 8.02
C VAL A 370 -2.62 -15.28 9.53
N ALA A 371 -2.89 -16.49 10.00
CA ALA A 371 -3.20 -16.77 11.40
C ALA A 371 -2.44 -17.99 11.91
N LEU A 372 -1.98 -17.94 13.17
CA LEU A 372 -1.41 -19.10 13.86
C LEU A 372 -2.36 -19.58 14.96
N LEU A 373 -2.93 -20.77 14.78
CA LEU A 373 -3.79 -21.44 15.77
C LEU A 373 -2.98 -22.42 16.63
N GLN A 374 -3.39 -22.57 17.89
CA GLN A 374 -2.97 -23.66 18.76
C GLN A 374 -4.15 -24.13 19.65
N HIS A 375 -4.49 -25.42 19.57
CA HIS A 375 -5.58 -26.14 20.29
C HIS A 375 -7.03 -25.64 20.10
N ASN A 376 -7.29 -24.36 20.32
CA ASN A 376 -8.56 -23.64 20.08
C ASN A 376 -8.36 -22.11 20.22
N LYS A 377 -7.10 -21.65 20.37
CA LYS A 377 -6.76 -20.25 20.58
C LYS A 377 -5.94 -19.73 19.39
N LEU A 378 -6.34 -18.59 18.87
CA LEU A 378 -5.53 -17.77 17.99
C LEU A 378 -4.36 -17.16 18.79
N ILE A 379 -3.13 -17.47 18.41
CA ILE A 379 -1.93 -16.90 19.03
C ILE A 379 -1.72 -15.48 18.51
N TRP A 380 -1.73 -15.32 17.19
CA TRP A 380 -1.62 -14.05 16.48
C TRP A 380 -2.30 -14.17 15.11
N ALA A 381 -2.71 -13.01 14.57
CA ALA A 381 -3.11 -12.84 13.17
C ALA A 381 -2.30 -11.68 12.55
N ARG A 382 -2.09 -11.75 11.24
CA ARG A 382 -1.36 -10.77 10.42
C ARG A 382 -2.15 -10.47 9.16
N GLU A 383 -2.22 -9.20 8.80
CA GLU A 383 -2.98 -8.70 7.67
C GLU A 383 -2.06 -8.51 6.44
N GLU A 384 -1.63 -9.61 5.83
CA GLU A 384 -0.66 -9.58 4.70
C GLU A 384 -1.25 -9.07 3.38
N ALA A 385 -2.56 -8.82 3.30
CA ALA A 385 -3.19 -8.10 2.18
C ALA A 385 -2.64 -6.68 1.99
N LEU A 386 -2.15 -6.05 3.07
CA LEU A 386 -1.56 -4.70 3.04
C LEU A 386 -0.24 -4.62 2.26
N ALA A 387 0.39 -5.75 1.92
CA ALA A 387 1.51 -5.81 0.96
C ALA A 387 1.09 -5.52 -0.50
N SER A 388 -0.22 -5.51 -0.79
CA SER A 388 -0.78 -5.42 -2.14
C SER A 388 -1.89 -4.36 -2.22
N ILE A 389 -1.52 -3.12 -1.90
CA ILE A 389 -2.40 -1.93 -1.97
C ILE A 389 -2.53 -1.44 -3.42
N VAL A 390 -3.77 -1.13 -3.81
CA VAL A 390 -4.20 -0.69 -5.13
C VAL A 390 -4.65 0.77 -5.12
N ALA A 391 -5.40 1.18 -4.10
CA ALA A 391 -5.92 2.55 -3.96
C ALA A 391 -5.73 3.06 -2.53
N VAL A 392 -5.49 4.37 -2.40
CA VAL A 392 -5.23 5.07 -1.14
C VAL A 392 -5.93 6.42 -1.20
N GLU A 393 -6.62 6.79 -0.12
CA GLU A 393 -7.09 8.15 0.13
C GLU A 393 -6.80 8.56 1.58
N ILE A 394 -6.49 9.84 1.83
CA ILE A 394 -6.24 10.37 3.18
C ILE A 394 -7.32 11.38 3.52
N ILE A 395 -8.16 11.03 4.49
CA ILE A 395 -9.44 11.68 4.76
C ILE A 395 -9.38 12.35 6.14
N GLU A 396 -9.99 13.54 6.24
CA GLU A 396 -10.05 14.28 7.51
C GLU A 396 -10.94 13.56 8.53
N LEU A 397 -10.54 13.58 9.79
CA LEU A 397 -11.34 13.07 10.91
C LEU A 397 -12.54 14.00 11.19
N PRO A 398 -13.59 13.51 11.89
CA PRO A 398 -14.70 14.35 12.34
C PRO A 398 -14.24 15.44 13.31
N MET A 399 -14.99 16.54 13.33
CA MET A 399 -14.83 17.63 14.28
C MET A 399 -15.20 17.19 15.69
N SER A 400 -14.60 17.83 16.70
CA SER A 400 -14.92 17.57 18.11
C SER A 400 -16.35 18.00 18.44
N ASP A 401 -16.97 17.38 19.47
CA ASP A 401 -18.29 17.78 19.98
C ASP A 401 -18.39 19.30 20.24
N ARG A 402 -17.29 19.93 20.68
CA ARG A 402 -17.19 21.38 20.91
C ARG A 402 -17.20 22.20 19.61
N GLU A 403 -16.59 21.71 18.56
CA GLU A 403 -16.58 22.35 17.23
C GLU A 403 -17.92 22.14 16.52
N GLN A 404 -18.57 20.98 16.71
CA GLN A 404 -19.94 20.74 16.27
C GLN A 404 -20.93 21.71 16.94
N GLU A 405 -20.83 21.92 18.26
CA GLU A 405 -21.62 22.96 18.96
C GLU A 405 -21.42 24.35 18.33
N ILE A 406 -20.18 24.71 17.98
CA ILE A 406 -19.86 25.98 17.32
C ILE A 406 -20.48 26.04 15.91
N GLU A 407 -20.41 24.98 15.11
CA GLU A 407 -21.04 24.94 13.78
C GLU A 407 -22.57 25.13 13.87
N THR A 408 -23.22 24.47 14.83
CA THR A 408 -24.67 24.65 15.08
C THR A 408 -25.05 26.05 15.57
N GLU A 409 -24.11 26.84 16.12
CA GLU A 409 -24.34 28.26 16.45
C GLU A 409 -24.55 29.11 15.19
N PHE A 410 -23.96 28.71 14.05
CA PHE A 410 -23.91 29.50 12.82
C PHE A 410 -24.71 28.93 11.64
N ASP A 411 -24.82 27.61 11.48
CA ASP A 411 -25.30 27.01 10.22
C ASP A 411 -26.83 26.85 10.10
N GLN A 412 -27.58 27.07 11.18
CA GLN A 412 -29.05 27.07 11.13
C GLN A 412 -29.60 28.31 10.42
N LYS A 413 -29.71 28.21 9.08
CA LYS A 413 -30.71 28.90 8.27
C LYS A 413 -32.05 28.18 8.48
N GLU A 414 -32.88 28.64 9.42
CA GLU A 414 -34.20 28.04 9.59
C GLU A 414 -35.10 28.34 8.39
N SER A 415 -35.59 27.27 7.75
CA SER A 415 -36.60 27.29 6.70
C SER A 415 -37.99 27.53 7.29
N ILE A 416 -38.17 28.65 7.97
CA ILE A 416 -39.43 29.08 8.58
C ILE A 416 -39.74 30.49 8.08
N ASP A 417 -40.57 30.57 7.03
CA ASP A 417 -41.12 31.82 6.47
C ASP A 417 -42.10 32.47 7.47
N VAL A 418 -41.57 33.12 8.52
CA VAL A 418 -42.36 33.93 9.46
C VAL A 418 -41.63 35.25 9.78
N ASP A 419 -42.02 36.31 9.05
CA ASP A 419 -41.95 37.73 9.40
C ASP A 419 -40.72 38.25 10.18
N SER A 420 -39.56 38.23 9.52
CA SER A 420 -38.52 39.29 9.40
C SER A 420 -38.17 40.26 10.57
N SER A 421 -38.52 39.97 11.82
CA SER A 421 -38.37 40.90 12.96
C SER A 421 -37.73 40.31 14.22
N TRP A 422 -37.69 38.98 14.38
CA TRP A 422 -37.12 38.33 15.58
C TRP A 422 -35.76 37.61 15.36
N ASP A 423 -35.25 37.63 14.13
CA ASP A 423 -34.07 36.88 13.67
C ASP A 423 -32.75 37.28 14.40
N VAL A 424 -32.45 38.57 14.53
CA VAL A 424 -31.22 39.02 15.22
C VAL A 424 -31.26 38.72 16.72
N LEU A 425 -32.44 38.78 17.34
CA LEU A 425 -32.59 38.49 18.77
C LEU A 425 -32.46 36.98 19.05
N SER A 426 -33.01 36.11 18.19
CA SER A 426 -32.87 34.66 18.30
C SER A 426 -31.40 34.25 18.10
N MET A 427 -30.70 34.80 17.10
CA MET A 427 -29.25 34.61 16.91
C MET A 427 -28.43 35.07 18.13
N MET A 428 -28.77 36.23 18.71
CA MET A 428 -28.08 36.73 19.91
C MET A 428 -28.32 35.83 21.14
N ILE A 429 -29.57 35.39 21.36
CA ILE A 429 -29.91 34.47 22.46
C ILE A 429 -29.24 33.11 22.25
N ARG A 430 -29.20 32.58 21.02
CA ARG A 430 -28.48 31.35 20.65
C ARG A 430 -26.99 31.46 20.98
N ARG A 431 -26.35 32.56 20.57
CA ARG A 431 -24.94 32.84 20.85
C ARG A 431 -24.63 32.99 22.35
N VAL A 432 -25.44 33.75 23.10
CA VAL A 432 -25.25 33.90 24.55
C VAL A 432 -25.47 32.56 25.27
N SER A 433 -26.45 31.76 24.86
CA SER A 433 -26.70 30.41 25.38
C SER A 433 -25.53 29.45 25.08
N SER A 434 -25.02 29.44 23.84
CA SER A 434 -23.82 28.70 23.44
C SER A 434 -22.61 29.09 24.29
N GLN A 435 -22.30 30.39 24.38
CA GLN A 435 -21.18 30.88 25.19
C GLN A 435 -21.33 30.56 26.68
N PHE A 436 -22.54 30.59 27.23
CA PHE A 436 -22.80 30.18 28.61
C PHE A 436 -22.57 28.68 28.83
N LYS A 437 -22.99 27.82 27.88
CA LYS A 437 -22.66 26.37 27.90
C LYS A 437 -21.14 26.16 27.85
N GLN A 438 -20.44 26.84 26.95
CA GLN A 438 -18.99 26.76 26.81
C GLN A 438 -18.26 27.23 28.08
N ALA A 439 -18.71 28.32 28.70
CA ALA A 439 -18.17 28.84 29.96
C ALA A 439 -18.42 27.89 31.14
N LYS A 440 -19.63 27.30 31.23
CA LYS A 440 -19.95 26.25 32.21
C LYS A 440 -19.03 25.04 32.03
N ALA A 441 -18.85 24.57 30.80
CA ALA A 441 -17.94 23.46 30.49
C ALA A 441 -16.48 23.79 30.83
N PHE A 442 -16.02 25.02 30.58
CA PHE A 442 -14.69 25.48 30.99
C PHE A 442 -14.53 25.43 32.52
N VAL A 443 -15.46 26.01 33.28
CA VAL A 443 -15.43 25.97 34.75
C VAL A 443 -15.47 24.53 35.28
N GLN A 444 -16.29 23.66 34.71
CA GLN A 444 -16.34 22.23 35.07
C GLN A 444 -15.00 21.52 34.78
N SER A 445 -14.35 21.81 33.66
CA SER A 445 -13.04 21.25 33.32
C SER A 445 -11.92 21.72 34.26
N VAL A 446 -11.92 23.01 34.65
CA VAL A 446 -10.96 23.58 35.61
C VAL A 446 -11.17 22.96 37.01
N LEU A 447 -12.42 22.70 37.39
CA LEU A 447 -12.77 22.02 38.64
C LEU A 447 -12.63 20.48 38.57
N SER A 448 -12.10 19.91 37.48
CA SER A 448 -11.93 18.46 37.27
C SER A 448 -13.22 17.64 37.38
N ILE A 449 -14.39 18.24 37.13
CA ILE A 449 -15.68 17.54 37.07
C ILE A 449 -15.88 17.03 35.64
N ILE A 450 -15.40 15.83 35.38
CA ILE A 450 -15.43 15.18 34.07
C ILE A 450 -16.89 14.77 33.71
N PRO A 451 -17.47 15.29 32.61
CA PRO A 451 -18.75 14.78 32.09
C PRO A 451 -18.60 13.34 31.60
N GLN A 452 -19.66 12.53 31.65
CA GLN A 452 -19.63 11.20 31.05
C GLN A 452 -19.34 11.31 29.53
N PRO A 453 -18.41 10.52 28.97
CA PRO A 453 -18.15 10.51 27.54
C PRO A 453 -19.36 9.97 26.78
N SER A 454 -19.63 10.55 25.61
CA SER A 454 -20.58 10.01 24.63
C SER A 454 -20.09 8.67 24.08
N ASN A 455 -20.97 7.90 23.43
CA ASN A 455 -20.64 6.57 22.88
C ASN A 455 -19.61 6.57 21.71
N GLN A 456 -19.07 7.73 21.33
CA GLN A 456 -18.05 7.84 20.28
C GLN A 456 -16.64 7.67 20.89
N ARG A 457 -15.71 7.08 20.11
CA ARG A 457 -14.30 7.02 20.52
C ARG A 457 -13.71 8.43 20.49
N THR A 458 -13.46 8.99 21.68
CA THR A 458 -12.95 10.35 21.89
C THR A 458 -11.57 10.63 21.28
N ASP A 459 -10.82 9.61 20.85
CA ASP A 459 -9.49 9.74 20.21
C ASP A 459 -9.58 10.01 18.68
N LEU A 460 -10.67 9.61 18.00
CA LEU A 460 -10.81 9.70 16.53
C LEU A 460 -11.37 11.06 16.07
N VAL A 461 -10.76 12.13 16.59
CA VAL A 461 -11.17 13.51 16.34
C VAL A 461 -10.05 14.29 15.64
N ARG A 462 -10.43 15.21 14.75
CA ARG A 462 -9.51 16.13 14.08
C ARG A 462 -8.70 16.94 15.08
N ASP A 463 -7.41 17.09 14.81
CA ASP A 463 -6.53 18.02 15.52
C ASP A 463 -6.56 19.42 14.87
N LYS A 464 -6.21 20.44 15.65
CA LYS A 464 -6.22 21.85 15.20
C LYS A 464 -5.40 22.12 13.92
N PHE A 465 -4.39 21.30 13.64
CA PHE A 465 -3.48 21.43 12.51
C PHE A 465 -3.81 20.46 11.36
N GLY A 466 -4.82 19.61 11.48
CA GLY A 466 -5.18 18.62 10.46
C GLY A 466 -4.05 17.63 10.13
N LEU A 467 -3.20 17.31 11.10
CA LEU A 467 -2.12 16.31 10.98
C LEU A 467 -2.63 14.89 11.34
N HIS A 468 -3.75 14.80 12.05
CA HIS A 468 -4.45 13.59 12.41
C HIS A 468 -5.57 13.32 11.41
N LYS A 469 -5.39 12.29 10.59
CA LYS A 469 -6.28 11.90 9.48
C LYS A 469 -6.46 10.39 9.47
N MET A 470 -7.46 9.92 8.73
CA MET A 470 -7.71 8.51 8.44
C MET A 470 -7.14 8.17 7.06
N ILE A 471 -6.23 7.19 6.99
CA ILE A 471 -5.77 6.62 5.73
C ILE A 471 -6.74 5.49 5.37
N VAL A 472 -7.46 5.61 4.26
CA VAL A 472 -8.34 4.55 3.74
C VAL A 472 -7.62 3.84 2.60
N LEU A 473 -7.43 2.53 2.77
CA LEU A 473 -6.68 1.67 1.87
C LEU A 473 -7.57 0.63 1.22
N VAL A 474 -7.30 0.33 -0.05
CA VAL A 474 -7.94 -0.76 -0.81
C VAL A 474 -6.88 -1.71 -1.32
N THR A 475 -7.06 -3.01 -1.08
CA THR A 475 -6.14 -4.07 -1.49
C THR A 475 -6.69 -4.88 -2.68
N SER A 476 -5.81 -5.51 -3.45
CA SER A 476 -6.19 -6.38 -4.58
C SER A 476 -7.02 -7.61 -4.16
N ALA A 477 -6.96 -8.02 -2.89
CA ALA A 477 -7.83 -9.05 -2.31
C ALA A 477 -9.29 -8.60 -2.11
N GLY A 478 -9.60 -7.32 -2.36
CA GLY A 478 -10.91 -6.71 -2.12
C GLY A 478 -11.17 -6.38 -0.64
N LYS A 479 -10.11 -6.23 0.17
CA LYS A 479 -10.19 -5.83 1.58
C LYS A 479 -9.82 -4.35 1.72
N LEU A 480 -10.64 -3.64 2.50
CA LEU A 480 -10.50 -2.23 2.84
C LEU A 480 -10.08 -2.09 4.30
N TYR A 481 -9.25 -1.09 4.57
CA TYR A 481 -8.76 -0.77 5.91
C TYR A 481 -8.85 0.74 6.16
N GLY A 482 -9.20 1.11 7.40
CA GLY A 482 -8.99 2.47 7.93
C GLY A 482 -7.84 2.46 8.93
N ILE A 483 -6.78 3.22 8.64
CA ILE A 483 -5.56 3.31 9.47
C ILE A 483 -5.37 4.73 10.01
N GLU A 484 -5.10 4.87 11.31
CA GLU A 484 -4.82 6.15 11.97
C GLU A 484 -3.45 6.71 11.54
N THR A 485 -3.35 7.97 11.08
CA THR A 485 -2.04 8.54 10.71
C THR A 485 -1.05 8.66 11.87
N ARG A 486 -1.50 8.77 13.12
CA ARG A 486 -0.62 9.03 14.27
C ARG A 486 0.21 7.82 14.68
N LYS A 487 -0.41 6.63 14.77
CA LYS A 487 0.23 5.39 15.23
C LYS A 487 0.34 4.30 14.16
N GLY A 488 -0.40 4.42 13.05
CA GLY A 488 -0.56 3.34 12.08
C GLY A 488 -1.48 2.22 12.54
N GLU A 489 -2.28 2.40 13.60
CA GLU A 489 -3.21 1.37 14.07
C GLU A 489 -4.39 1.18 13.09
N ILE A 490 -4.74 -0.09 12.82
CA ILE A 490 -5.92 -0.44 12.03
C ILE A 490 -7.17 -0.23 12.90
N ILE A 491 -7.93 0.81 12.60
CA ILE A 491 -9.14 1.20 13.34
C ILE A 491 -10.33 0.32 12.95
N TRP A 492 -10.49 0.05 11.67
CA TRP A 492 -11.52 -0.81 11.11
C TRP A 492 -11.00 -1.55 9.87
N GLN A 493 -11.61 -2.71 9.59
CA GLN A 493 -11.35 -3.49 8.38
C GLN A 493 -12.65 -4.09 7.85
N LEU A 494 -12.74 -4.23 6.53
CA LEU A 494 -13.95 -4.62 5.82
C LEU A 494 -13.56 -5.38 4.54
N ARG A 495 -14.31 -6.39 4.12
CA ARG A 495 -14.10 -7.07 2.84
C ARG A 495 -15.30 -6.92 1.91
N VAL A 496 -15.06 -6.49 0.68
CA VAL A 496 -16.04 -6.50 -0.40
C VAL A 496 -15.85 -7.78 -1.23
N PRO A 497 -16.85 -8.66 -1.33
CA PRO A 497 -16.70 -9.94 -2.02
C PRO A 497 -16.72 -9.80 -3.54
N SER A 498 -15.93 -10.63 -4.23
CA SER A 498 -15.95 -10.81 -5.70
C SER A 498 -15.65 -9.57 -6.56
N ILE A 499 -14.87 -8.60 -6.08
CA ILE A 499 -14.38 -7.48 -6.90
C ILE A 499 -13.02 -7.75 -7.56
N ARG A 500 -12.72 -6.99 -8.62
CA ARG A 500 -11.39 -6.79 -9.24
C ARG A 500 -11.25 -5.36 -9.76
N GLY A 501 -10.05 -4.93 -10.12
CA GLY A 501 -9.84 -3.65 -10.80
C GLY A 501 -10.13 -3.67 -12.31
N PHE A 502 -10.27 -2.47 -12.87
CA PHE A 502 -10.61 -2.25 -14.29
C PHE A 502 -9.49 -2.72 -15.24
N VAL A 503 -8.23 -2.51 -14.87
CA VAL A 503 -7.07 -2.84 -15.71
C VAL A 503 -6.36 -4.08 -15.18
N LYS A 504 -6.44 -5.21 -15.92
CA LYS A 504 -5.89 -6.53 -15.53
C LYS A 504 -4.40 -6.57 -15.14
N ARG A 505 -3.61 -5.53 -15.43
CA ARG A 505 -2.17 -5.45 -15.13
C ARG A 505 -1.85 -4.70 -13.83
N SER A 506 -2.56 -3.62 -13.56
CA SER A 506 -2.40 -2.80 -12.35
C SER A 506 -3.46 -3.11 -11.28
N ASP A 507 -4.46 -3.94 -11.63
CA ASP A 507 -5.65 -4.23 -10.85
C ASP A 507 -6.33 -2.95 -10.30
N SER A 508 -6.27 -1.86 -11.08
CA SER A 508 -6.64 -0.51 -10.62
C SER A 508 -8.12 -0.41 -10.26
N ILE A 509 -8.38 -0.16 -8.98
CA ILE A 509 -9.69 0.16 -8.39
C ILE A 509 -9.72 1.67 -8.11
N ILE A 510 -10.88 2.31 -8.27
CA ILE A 510 -11.04 3.75 -8.03
C ILE A 510 -11.75 3.96 -6.70
N LEU A 511 -11.22 4.87 -5.87
CA LEU A 511 -11.83 5.30 -4.62
C LEU A 511 -12.12 6.79 -4.73
N TYR A 512 -13.39 7.20 -4.57
CA TYR A 512 -13.79 8.60 -4.56
C TYR A 512 -14.28 9.03 -3.18
N VAL A 513 -13.75 10.15 -2.68
CA VAL A 513 -14.28 10.86 -1.51
C VAL A 513 -15.43 11.75 -1.96
N GLN A 514 -16.68 11.27 -1.82
CA GLN A 514 -17.87 12.03 -2.23
C GLN A 514 -18.22 13.16 -1.26
N ARG A 515 -18.05 12.92 0.05
CA ARG A 515 -18.26 13.91 1.11
C ARG A 515 -17.26 13.69 2.24
N GLY A 516 -16.51 14.73 2.60
CA GLY A 516 -15.60 14.73 3.74
C GLY A 516 -16.33 14.90 5.08
N SER A 517 -15.56 14.98 6.17
CA SER A 517 -16.08 15.11 7.54
C SER A 517 -16.48 16.54 7.95
N ARG A 518 -16.35 17.51 7.04
CA ARG A 518 -16.52 18.95 7.30
C ARG A 518 -17.96 19.39 7.51
N HIS A 519 -18.95 18.68 6.98
CA HIS A 519 -20.34 19.14 6.92
C HIS A 519 -21.21 18.41 7.95
N PHE A 520 -21.25 18.88 9.20
CA PHE A 520 -22.21 18.37 10.18
C PHE A 520 -23.64 18.82 9.79
N PRO A 521 -24.70 18.01 9.98
CA PRO A 521 -24.76 16.70 10.63
C PRO A 521 -24.51 15.51 9.69
N TYR A 522 -24.15 15.74 8.44
CA TYR A 522 -24.09 14.68 7.42
C TYR A 522 -22.85 13.78 7.58
N PRO A 523 -23.00 12.44 7.54
CA PRO A 523 -21.86 11.54 7.68
C PRO A 523 -20.93 11.60 6.46
N PRO A 524 -19.60 11.45 6.64
CA PRO A 524 -18.66 11.36 5.54
C PRO A 524 -18.93 10.09 4.71
N GLN A 525 -18.70 10.17 3.40
CA GLN A 525 -19.04 9.12 2.44
C GLN A 525 -17.95 8.96 1.39
N CYS A 526 -17.53 7.70 1.19
CA CYS A 526 -16.68 7.28 0.08
C CYS A 526 -17.40 6.26 -0.80
N ALA A 527 -17.07 6.28 -2.09
CA ALA A 527 -17.53 5.31 -3.07
C ALA A 527 -16.34 4.59 -3.70
N LEU A 528 -16.34 3.27 -3.59
CA LEU A 528 -15.40 2.39 -4.26
C LEU A 528 -16.00 1.94 -5.60
N LEU A 529 -15.31 2.14 -6.72
CA LEU A 529 -15.70 1.68 -8.05
C LEU A 529 -14.74 0.60 -8.53
N ALA A 530 -15.29 -0.57 -8.87
CA ALA A 530 -14.57 -1.78 -9.27
C ALA A 530 -15.36 -2.56 -10.34
N GLU A 531 -14.81 -3.70 -10.81
CA GLU A 531 -15.54 -4.66 -11.65
C GLU A 531 -15.91 -5.93 -10.86
N ASP A 532 -17.06 -6.54 -11.18
CA ASP A 532 -17.40 -7.89 -10.70
C ASP A 532 -16.44 -8.92 -11.33
N LYS A 533 -15.81 -9.74 -10.50
CA LYS A 533 -14.89 -10.82 -10.91
C LYS A 533 -15.56 -11.86 -11.82
N LYS A 534 -16.89 -12.04 -11.74
CA LYS A 534 -17.66 -13.01 -12.52
C LYS A 534 -18.22 -12.42 -13.83
N THR A 535 -18.94 -11.31 -13.77
CA THR A 535 -19.62 -10.73 -14.97
C THR A 535 -18.75 -9.70 -15.71
N GLY A 536 -17.79 -9.08 -15.01
CA GLY A 536 -17.03 -7.95 -15.53
C GLY A 536 -17.88 -6.69 -15.74
N GLU A 537 -19.00 -6.58 -15.03
CA GLU A 537 -19.82 -5.36 -14.94
C GLU A 537 -19.30 -4.45 -13.83
N GLY A 538 -19.66 -3.17 -13.89
CA GLY A 538 -19.37 -2.20 -12.84
C GLY A 538 -20.04 -2.56 -11.52
N VAL A 539 -19.28 -2.42 -10.44
CA VAL A 539 -19.73 -2.60 -9.06
C VAL A 539 -19.29 -1.37 -8.28
N MET A 540 -20.22 -0.83 -7.50
CA MET A 540 -20.00 0.32 -6.64
C MET A 540 -20.30 -0.05 -5.20
N TYR A 541 -19.48 0.42 -4.27
CA TYR A 541 -19.64 0.15 -2.85
C TYR A 541 -19.49 1.44 -2.04
N THR A 542 -20.55 1.87 -1.36
CA THR A 542 -20.56 3.09 -0.56
C THR A 542 -20.47 2.81 0.94
N PHE A 543 -19.61 3.55 1.62
CA PHE A 543 -19.31 3.34 3.03
C PHE A 543 -18.86 4.64 3.72
N ASN A 544 -18.98 4.65 5.04
CA ASN A 544 -18.42 5.69 5.88
C ASN A 544 -16.91 5.41 6.10
N PRO A 545 -16.00 6.31 5.66
CA PRO A 545 -14.55 6.07 5.76
C PRO A 545 -13.99 6.11 7.19
N ILE A 546 -14.73 6.66 8.15
CA ILE A 546 -14.28 6.78 9.55
C ILE A 546 -14.65 5.53 10.36
N THR A 547 -15.81 4.94 10.09
CA THR A 547 -16.32 3.77 10.83
C THR A 547 -16.20 2.44 10.07
N GLY A 548 -15.99 2.48 8.76
CA GLY A 548 -16.00 1.30 7.88
C GLY A 548 -17.39 0.71 7.63
N GLN A 549 -18.46 1.36 8.09
CA GLN A 549 -19.82 0.85 7.94
C GLN A 549 -20.35 1.06 6.51
N PRO A 550 -21.03 0.07 5.90
CA PRO A 550 -21.75 0.25 4.64
C PRO A 550 -22.83 1.33 4.78
N LEU A 551 -23.03 2.09 3.72
CA LEU A 551 -24.19 2.98 3.56
C LEU A 551 -25.23 2.26 2.69
N ASP A 552 -25.22 2.46 1.38
CA ASP A 552 -26.10 1.73 0.44
C ASP A 552 -25.59 0.29 0.14
N GLY A 553 -24.44 -0.08 0.70
CA GLY A 553 -23.84 -1.41 0.53
C GLY A 553 -23.26 -1.62 -0.87
N LEU A 554 -23.49 -2.81 -1.43
CA LEU A 554 -22.92 -3.24 -2.72
C LEU A 554 -23.93 -3.08 -3.86
N ILE A 555 -23.75 -2.04 -4.66
CA ILE A 555 -24.59 -1.71 -5.81
C ILE A 555 -23.98 -2.34 -7.07
N LYS A 556 -24.74 -3.22 -7.73
CA LYS A 556 -24.40 -3.70 -9.08
C LYS A 556 -24.95 -2.74 -10.11
N VAL A 557 -24.07 -2.22 -10.97
CA VAL A 557 -24.39 -1.12 -11.88
C VAL A 557 -25.05 -1.62 -13.17
N GLY A 558 -24.87 -2.90 -13.53
CA GLY A 558 -25.55 -3.54 -14.67
C GLY A 558 -24.98 -3.21 -16.07
N TYR A 559 -23.90 -2.44 -16.13
CA TYR A 559 -23.15 -2.15 -17.35
C TYR A 559 -21.64 -2.09 -17.06
N LYS A 560 -20.81 -2.15 -18.11
CA LYS A 560 -19.35 -2.05 -17.98
C LYS A 560 -18.93 -0.58 -17.95
N ILE A 561 -18.18 -0.19 -16.92
CA ILE A 561 -17.66 1.16 -16.76
C ILE A 561 -16.45 1.34 -17.69
N LYS A 562 -16.49 2.36 -18.54
CA LYS A 562 -15.41 2.75 -19.44
C LYS A 562 -14.55 3.86 -18.82
N GLN A 563 -15.17 4.79 -18.09
CA GLN A 563 -14.52 5.89 -17.38
C GLN A 563 -15.44 6.43 -16.29
N SER A 564 -14.87 7.09 -15.27
CA SER A 564 -15.64 7.85 -14.26
C SER A 564 -14.96 9.17 -13.91
N ILE A 565 -15.73 10.13 -13.41
CA ILE A 565 -15.24 11.41 -12.87
C ILE A 565 -16.13 11.86 -11.70
N LEU A 566 -15.51 12.43 -10.66
CA LEU A 566 -16.22 13.06 -9.55
C LEU A 566 -16.60 14.50 -9.93
N LEU A 567 -17.87 14.87 -9.80
CA LEU A 567 -18.33 16.23 -10.09
C LEU A 567 -17.89 17.21 -8.99
N HIS A 568 -17.59 18.45 -9.40
CA HIS A 568 -17.15 19.52 -8.50
C HIS A 568 -18.31 20.17 -7.73
N VAL A 569 -19.52 20.17 -8.32
CA VAL A 569 -20.75 20.64 -7.66
C VAL A 569 -21.27 19.56 -6.73
N THR A 570 -21.75 20.00 -5.56
CA THR A 570 -22.43 19.17 -4.57
C THR A 570 -23.94 19.21 -4.74
N THR A 571 -24.63 18.16 -4.31
CA THR A 571 -26.07 18.23 -4.00
C THR A 571 -26.33 19.11 -2.76
N ASP A 572 -27.60 19.32 -2.43
CA ASP A 572 -28.03 20.06 -1.24
C ASP A 572 -27.46 19.47 0.07
N ASP A 573 -27.27 18.14 0.12
CA ASP A 573 -26.63 17.41 1.24
C ASP A 573 -25.08 17.43 1.19
N PHE A 574 -24.48 18.37 0.46
CA PHE A 574 -23.03 18.50 0.25
C PHE A 574 -22.34 17.26 -0.36
N LEU A 575 -23.08 16.38 -1.06
CA LEU A 575 -22.53 15.17 -1.68
C LEU A 575 -22.06 15.45 -3.12
N ARG A 576 -20.80 15.11 -3.44
CA ARG A 576 -20.30 15.14 -4.83
C ARG A 576 -20.74 13.89 -5.58
N SER A 577 -21.48 14.09 -6.65
CA SER A 577 -22.00 13.03 -7.51
C SER A 577 -20.91 12.50 -8.46
N ILE A 578 -21.02 11.24 -8.86
CA ILE A 578 -20.06 10.56 -9.74
C ILE A 578 -20.72 10.41 -11.11
N LEU A 579 -20.05 10.92 -12.14
CA LEU A 579 -20.43 10.78 -13.54
C LEU A 579 -19.67 9.59 -14.13
N ILE A 580 -20.40 8.65 -14.72
CA ILE A 580 -19.91 7.36 -15.21
C ILE A 580 -20.22 7.26 -16.70
N LEU A 581 -19.24 6.87 -17.50
CA LEU A 581 -19.40 6.57 -18.93
C LEU A 581 -19.38 5.04 -19.10
N ASP A 582 -20.38 4.48 -19.76
CA ASP A 582 -20.46 3.04 -20.05
C ASP A 582 -19.66 2.67 -21.32
N ASN A 583 -19.56 1.38 -21.61
CA ASN A 583 -18.89 0.88 -22.82
C ASN A 583 -19.69 1.05 -24.13
N ARG A 584 -20.88 1.65 -24.08
CA ARG A 584 -21.71 2.05 -25.24
C ARG A 584 -21.71 3.58 -25.43
N ASP A 585 -20.81 4.28 -24.74
CA ASP A 585 -20.70 5.75 -24.70
C ASP A 585 -21.96 6.46 -24.14
N LYS A 586 -22.75 5.78 -23.30
CA LYS A 586 -23.84 6.38 -22.52
C LYS A 586 -23.33 6.92 -21.18
N ALA A 587 -23.79 8.13 -20.83
CA ALA A 587 -23.49 8.77 -19.55
C ALA A 587 -24.56 8.44 -18.49
N HIS A 588 -24.10 8.17 -17.28
CA HIS A 588 -24.91 7.86 -16.09
C HIS A 588 -24.37 8.64 -14.89
N VAL A 589 -25.22 8.98 -13.92
CA VAL A 589 -24.79 9.69 -12.69
C VAL A 589 -25.28 8.96 -11.45
N TYR A 590 -24.44 8.92 -10.43
CA TYR A 590 -24.77 8.41 -9.11
C TYR A 590 -24.54 9.49 -8.02
N PRO A 591 -25.52 9.72 -7.12
CA PRO A 591 -26.88 9.16 -7.11
C PRO A 591 -27.73 9.69 -8.28
N GLU A 592 -28.75 8.92 -8.70
CA GLU A 592 -29.59 9.25 -9.86
C GLU A 592 -30.35 10.58 -9.69
N SER A 593 -30.64 10.98 -8.45
CA SER A 593 -31.23 12.28 -8.10
C SER A 593 -30.41 13.48 -8.60
N ALA A 594 -29.10 13.31 -8.79
CA ALA A 594 -28.21 14.36 -9.28
C ALA A 594 -28.23 14.53 -10.83
N THR A 595 -29.02 13.76 -11.57
CA THR A 595 -29.07 13.82 -13.04
C THR A 595 -29.39 15.23 -13.57
N ALA A 596 -30.34 15.94 -12.95
CA ALA A 596 -30.68 17.31 -13.34
C ALA A 596 -29.53 18.32 -13.09
N MET A 597 -28.72 18.10 -12.03
CA MET A 597 -27.54 18.91 -11.71
C MET A 597 -26.38 18.60 -12.67
N ALA A 598 -26.15 17.34 -13.02
CA ALA A 598 -25.17 16.98 -14.03
C ALA A 598 -25.54 17.52 -15.43
N ALA A 599 -26.84 17.56 -15.76
CA ALA A 599 -27.33 18.15 -17.00
C ALA A 599 -27.09 19.67 -17.06
N SER A 600 -27.27 20.40 -15.96
CA SER A 600 -27.00 21.85 -15.92
C SER A 600 -25.51 22.18 -16.13
N LEU A 601 -24.62 21.30 -15.69
CA LEU A 601 -23.17 21.35 -15.95
C LEU A 601 -22.77 20.88 -17.36
N GLY A 602 -23.64 20.16 -18.07
CA GLY A 602 -23.30 19.42 -19.29
C GLY A 602 -22.57 20.24 -20.36
N LYS A 603 -22.95 21.52 -20.53
CA LYS A 603 -22.33 22.46 -21.50
C LYS A 603 -20.82 22.65 -21.31
N ASN A 604 -20.34 22.57 -20.07
CA ASN A 604 -18.94 22.79 -19.71
C ASN A 604 -18.24 21.49 -19.27
N MET A 605 -18.93 20.35 -19.33
CA MET A 605 -18.40 19.06 -18.87
C MET A 605 -17.87 18.24 -20.03
N TYR A 606 -16.61 17.80 -19.89
CA TYR A 606 -15.91 16.97 -20.85
C TYR A 606 -15.34 15.73 -20.14
N ILE A 607 -15.38 14.58 -20.82
CA ILE A 607 -14.79 13.32 -20.35
C ILE A 607 -13.84 12.84 -21.45
N PHE A 608 -12.64 12.41 -21.09
CA PHE A 608 -11.75 11.72 -22.03
C PHE A 608 -11.55 10.26 -21.61
N THR A 609 -11.36 9.40 -22.61
CA THR A 609 -11.06 7.98 -22.42
C THR A 609 -9.77 7.60 -23.16
N ALA A 610 -8.96 6.75 -22.57
CA ALA A 610 -7.67 6.32 -23.12
C ALA A 610 -7.56 4.79 -23.04
N ASP A 611 -7.79 4.10 -24.16
CA ASP A 611 -7.64 2.64 -24.22
C ASP A 611 -6.19 2.26 -24.53
N GLN A 612 -5.52 1.66 -23.55
CA GLN A 612 -4.14 1.20 -23.65
C GLN A 612 -3.96 -0.01 -24.58
N ALA A 613 -5.03 -0.76 -24.88
CA ALA A 613 -4.98 -1.95 -25.73
C ALA A 613 -5.15 -1.60 -27.22
N THR A 614 -6.13 -0.76 -27.57
CA THR A 614 -6.35 -0.31 -28.96
C THR A 614 -5.53 0.92 -29.33
N GLY A 615 -5.04 1.69 -28.34
CA GLY A 615 -4.33 2.95 -28.56
C GLY A 615 -5.25 4.12 -28.95
N VAL A 616 -6.58 3.96 -28.81
CA VAL A 616 -7.57 4.99 -29.12
C VAL A 616 -7.78 5.90 -27.91
N LEU A 617 -7.63 7.19 -28.15
CA LEU A 617 -7.96 8.29 -27.24
C LEU A 617 -9.20 9.00 -27.81
N SER A 618 -10.20 9.26 -26.98
CA SER A 618 -11.40 9.99 -27.43
C SER A 618 -11.93 10.91 -26.35
N GLY A 619 -12.37 12.11 -26.75
CA GLY A 619 -13.03 13.09 -25.90
C GLY A 619 -14.52 13.17 -26.19
N PHE A 620 -15.30 13.30 -25.13
CA PHE A 620 -16.76 13.42 -25.12
C PHE A 620 -17.17 14.71 -24.42
N SER A 621 -18.22 15.36 -24.90
CA SER A 621 -18.87 16.51 -24.26
C SER A 621 -20.30 16.14 -23.88
N LEU A 622 -20.75 16.65 -22.73
CA LEU A 622 -22.12 16.48 -22.26
C LEU A 622 -23.05 17.64 -22.67
N SER A 623 -22.62 18.49 -23.61
CA SER A 623 -23.34 19.72 -23.99
C SER A 623 -24.75 19.53 -24.56
N TYR A 624 -25.04 18.32 -25.06
CA TYR A 624 -26.36 17.92 -25.57
C TYR A 624 -27.25 17.22 -24.53
N SER A 625 -26.79 17.11 -23.28
CA SER A 625 -27.55 16.48 -22.19
C SER A 625 -28.82 17.27 -21.85
N THR A 626 -29.87 16.52 -21.49
CA THR A 626 -31.14 17.05 -21.00
C THR A 626 -31.32 16.73 -19.52
N THR A 627 -32.30 17.34 -18.85
CA THR A 627 -32.59 17.04 -17.44
C THR A 627 -33.09 15.62 -17.18
N GLN A 628 -33.50 14.89 -18.24
CA GLN A 628 -33.98 13.51 -18.16
C GLN A 628 -32.93 12.48 -18.63
N GLU A 629 -32.09 12.82 -19.61
CA GLU A 629 -31.07 11.93 -20.15
C GLU A 629 -29.76 12.67 -20.44
N LEU A 630 -28.65 12.10 -19.94
CA LEU A 630 -27.30 12.56 -20.18
C LEU A 630 -26.74 11.95 -21.47
N ILE A 631 -26.24 12.79 -22.37
CA ILE A 631 -25.77 12.40 -23.70
C ILE A 631 -24.29 12.78 -23.81
N ALA A 632 -23.42 11.79 -23.90
CA ALA A 632 -21.99 11.97 -24.14
C ALA A 632 -21.69 11.98 -25.65
N HIS A 633 -21.62 13.17 -26.25
CA HIS A 633 -21.31 13.33 -27.66
C HIS A 633 -19.80 13.33 -27.89
N LYS A 634 -19.29 12.42 -28.73
CA LYS A 634 -17.85 12.35 -29.07
C LYS A 634 -17.44 13.60 -29.87
N VAL A 635 -16.44 14.34 -29.39
CA VAL A 635 -15.95 15.60 -29.99
C VAL A 635 -14.70 15.37 -30.82
N TRP A 636 -13.76 14.56 -30.31
CA TRP A 636 -12.49 14.28 -30.97
C TRP A 636 -12.06 12.83 -30.73
N GLU A 637 -11.26 12.29 -31.66
CA GLU A 637 -10.65 10.96 -31.58
C GLU A 637 -9.22 11.00 -32.13
N LEU A 638 -8.28 10.39 -31.41
CA LEU A 638 -6.86 10.32 -31.73
C LEU A 638 -6.37 8.88 -31.56
N THR A 639 -5.81 8.30 -32.62
CA THR A 639 -5.40 6.89 -32.63
C THR A 639 -3.88 6.74 -32.68
N LEU A 640 -3.30 6.25 -31.59
CA LEU A 640 -1.87 5.96 -31.48
C LEU A 640 -1.65 4.46 -31.75
N SER A 641 -1.20 4.12 -32.97
CA SER A 641 -1.16 2.71 -33.42
C SER A 641 -0.31 1.80 -32.50
N PRO A 642 -0.92 0.77 -31.84
CA PRO A 642 -0.22 -0.15 -30.93
C PRO A 642 0.93 -0.94 -31.56
N ARG A 643 0.96 -1.04 -32.89
CA ARG A 643 2.04 -1.71 -33.65
C ARG A 643 3.36 -0.94 -33.57
N ASN A 644 3.29 0.38 -33.46
CA ASN A 644 4.46 1.26 -33.43
C ASN A 644 4.79 1.71 -32.00
N GLN A 645 3.75 2.04 -31.22
CA GLN A 645 3.86 2.57 -29.88
C GLN A 645 2.67 2.15 -29.01
N ARG A 646 2.94 1.77 -27.77
CA ARG A 646 1.94 1.36 -26.77
C ARG A 646 1.86 2.41 -25.67
N ILE A 647 0.66 2.85 -25.32
CA ILE A 647 0.42 3.73 -24.17
C ILE A 647 0.80 2.99 -22.87
N THR A 648 1.61 3.63 -22.03
CA THR A 648 2.01 3.07 -20.72
C THR A 648 1.51 3.91 -19.55
N HIS A 649 1.55 5.23 -19.66
CA HIS A 649 1.06 6.15 -18.63
C HIS A 649 0.18 7.24 -19.24
N VAL A 650 -0.87 7.60 -18.51
CA VAL A 650 -1.77 8.71 -18.79
C VAL A 650 -1.93 9.46 -17.47
N VAL A 651 -1.35 10.66 -17.36
CA VAL A 651 -1.22 11.39 -16.09
C VAL A 651 -1.78 12.81 -16.23
N SER A 652 -2.88 13.03 -15.51
CA SER A 652 -3.46 14.35 -15.26
C SER A 652 -2.77 15.01 -14.06
N LYS A 653 -3.05 16.31 -13.88
CA LYS A 653 -2.76 17.01 -12.63
C LYS A 653 -3.60 16.46 -11.48
N ASN A 654 -3.18 16.73 -10.26
CA ASN A 654 -3.89 16.34 -9.05
C ASN A 654 -5.11 17.27 -8.83
N PRO A 655 -6.36 16.79 -8.76
CA PRO A 655 -7.54 17.67 -8.69
C PRO A 655 -7.66 18.55 -7.44
N ILE A 656 -6.92 18.23 -6.38
CA ILE A 656 -6.82 19.04 -5.14
C ILE A 656 -5.66 20.05 -5.18
N GLU A 657 -4.93 20.15 -6.29
CA GLU A 657 -3.81 21.08 -6.44
C GLU A 657 -4.28 22.53 -6.60
N HIS A 658 -3.74 23.41 -5.75
CA HIS A 658 -3.83 24.86 -5.91
C HIS A 658 -2.47 25.45 -6.35
N VAL A 659 -2.53 26.56 -7.09
CA VAL A 659 -1.36 27.29 -7.61
C VAL A 659 -1.42 28.73 -7.14
N HIS A 660 -0.58 29.09 -6.17
CA HIS A 660 -0.57 30.43 -5.59
C HIS A 660 -0.07 31.51 -6.57
N SER A 661 1.08 31.28 -7.21
CA SER A 661 1.67 32.25 -8.15
C SER A 661 1.47 31.85 -9.61
N GLN A 662 0.76 32.70 -10.36
CA GLN A 662 0.47 32.57 -11.79
C GLN A 662 1.66 32.91 -12.71
N GLY A 663 2.73 33.49 -12.15
CA GLY A 663 3.94 33.86 -12.89
C GLY A 663 5.21 33.77 -12.04
N ARG A 664 6.35 33.83 -12.71
CA ARG A 664 7.69 33.87 -12.13
C ARG A 664 8.34 35.21 -12.45
N VAL A 665 8.84 35.91 -11.45
CA VAL A 665 9.56 37.18 -11.63
C VAL A 665 10.96 36.89 -12.19
N LEU A 666 11.39 37.68 -13.16
CA LEU A 666 12.71 37.63 -13.79
C LEU A 666 13.64 38.71 -13.24
N SER A 667 14.94 38.62 -13.54
CA SER A 667 15.97 39.62 -13.16
C SER A 667 15.61 41.04 -13.62
N ASP A 668 15.10 41.17 -14.84
CA ASP A 668 14.64 42.44 -15.42
C ASP A 668 13.34 43.00 -14.79
N ARG A 669 12.87 42.39 -13.69
CA ARG A 669 11.60 42.66 -12.99
C ARG A 669 10.34 42.40 -13.82
N SER A 670 10.46 41.86 -15.03
CA SER A 670 9.30 41.40 -15.79
C SER A 670 8.80 40.06 -15.26
N VAL A 671 7.56 39.71 -15.61
CA VAL A 671 6.92 38.46 -15.17
C VAL A 671 6.83 37.51 -16.37
N LEU A 672 7.31 36.29 -16.18
CA LEU A 672 7.09 35.17 -17.10
C LEU A 672 5.89 34.37 -16.59
N TYR A 673 4.78 34.43 -17.31
CA TYR A 673 3.53 33.81 -16.90
C TYR A 673 3.51 32.31 -17.22
N LYS A 674 3.12 31.51 -16.22
CA LYS A 674 3.03 30.05 -16.32
C LYS A 674 1.84 29.66 -17.21
N TYR A 675 1.98 28.61 -18.00
CA TYR A 675 0.86 28.03 -18.76
C TYR A 675 0.14 26.97 -17.92
N ILE A 676 -0.93 27.38 -17.23
CA ILE A 676 -1.66 26.55 -16.25
C ILE A 676 -2.97 26.07 -16.88
N ASN A 677 -2.87 25.17 -17.85
CA ASN A 677 -4.05 24.50 -18.42
C ASN A 677 -4.52 23.35 -17.48
N PRO A 678 -5.74 23.41 -16.89
CA PRO A 678 -6.24 22.36 -15.99
C PRO A 678 -6.61 21.07 -16.74
N ASN A 679 -6.90 21.15 -18.04
CA ASN A 679 -7.38 20.05 -18.88
C ASN A 679 -6.23 19.30 -19.59
N LEU A 680 -4.98 19.67 -19.30
CA LEU A 680 -3.78 19.11 -19.91
C LEU A 680 -3.47 17.73 -19.31
N VAL A 681 -3.28 16.74 -20.17
CA VAL A 681 -2.88 15.38 -19.78
C VAL A 681 -1.58 14.98 -20.48
N ALA A 682 -0.67 14.41 -19.70
CA ALA A 682 0.58 13.85 -20.18
C ALA A 682 0.38 12.36 -20.54
N ILE A 683 0.60 12.02 -21.81
CA ILE A 683 0.49 10.66 -22.33
C ILE A 683 1.89 10.17 -22.69
N VAL A 684 2.31 9.07 -22.08
CA VAL A 684 3.59 8.41 -22.37
C VAL A 684 3.33 7.15 -23.18
N THR A 685 4.11 6.97 -24.23
CA THR A 685 4.13 5.73 -25.01
C THR A 685 5.54 5.15 -25.12
N GLU A 686 5.62 3.83 -25.08
CA GLU A 686 6.83 3.05 -25.38
C GLU A 686 6.66 2.42 -26.76
N GLY A 687 7.65 2.57 -27.64
CA GLY A 687 7.60 2.08 -29.02
C GLY A 687 8.90 1.46 -29.50
N VAL A 688 8.80 0.74 -30.62
CA VAL A 688 9.94 0.14 -31.33
C VAL A 688 10.13 0.89 -32.63
N GLY A 689 11.20 1.68 -32.73
CA GLY A 689 11.51 2.45 -33.93
C GLY A 689 12.23 1.61 -34.98
N TYR A 690 11.93 1.85 -36.27
CA TYR A 690 12.57 1.14 -37.39
C TYR A 690 14.12 1.13 -37.37
N THR A 691 14.75 2.17 -36.80
CA THR A 691 16.21 2.30 -36.71
C THR A 691 16.79 2.17 -35.29
N HIS A 692 15.95 2.23 -34.25
CA HIS A 692 16.36 2.17 -32.84
C HIS A 692 15.37 1.32 -32.05
N LYS A 693 15.87 0.25 -31.42
CA LYS A 693 15.04 -0.81 -30.83
C LYS A 693 13.99 -0.30 -29.85
N ASN A 694 14.31 0.67 -29.00
CA ASN A 694 13.38 1.24 -28.03
C ASN A 694 13.34 2.78 -28.13
N THR A 695 12.13 3.34 -28.12
CA THR A 695 11.84 4.79 -28.12
C THR A 695 10.74 5.12 -27.11
N LEU A 696 10.84 6.27 -26.47
CA LEU A 696 9.83 6.80 -25.54
C LEU A 696 9.30 8.12 -26.10
N ASN A 697 7.98 8.23 -26.25
CA ASN A 697 7.33 9.46 -26.71
C ASN A 697 6.46 10.02 -25.59
N LEU A 698 6.64 11.31 -25.29
CA LEU A 698 5.75 12.07 -24.41
C LEU A 698 4.91 13.02 -25.26
N TYR A 699 3.60 12.98 -25.03
CA TYR A 699 2.59 13.80 -25.68
C TYR A 699 1.82 14.60 -24.63
N LEU A 700 1.70 15.92 -24.83
CA LEU A 700 0.88 16.78 -23.98
C LEU A 700 -0.40 17.13 -24.76
N LEU A 701 -1.52 16.57 -24.31
CA LEU A 701 -2.82 16.65 -24.98
C LEU A 701 -3.78 17.48 -24.13
N ASP A 702 -4.46 18.45 -24.73
CA ASP A 702 -5.62 19.10 -24.12
C ASP A 702 -6.85 18.20 -24.31
N THR A 703 -7.46 17.77 -23.20
CA THR A 703 -8.56 16.79 -23.22
C THR A 703 -9.90 17.35 -23.67
N VAL A 704 -10.06 18.68 -23.69
CA VAL A 704 -11.29 19.35 -24.13
C VAL A 704 -11.28 19.55 -25.64
N SER A 705 -10.19 20.12 -26.17
CA SER A 705 -10.05 20.43 -27.61
C SER A 705 -9.49 19.29 -28.46
N GLY A 706 -8.81 18.32 -27.84
CA GLY A 706 -8.06 17.28 -28.56
C GLY A 706 -6.74 17.80 -29.16
N ALA A 707 -6.34 19.04 -28.83
CA ALA A 707 -5.15 19.65 -29.38
C ALA A 707 -3.85 19.10 -28.75
N MET A 708 -2.91 18.73 -29.61
CA MET A 708 -1.56 18.30 -29.23
C MET A 708 -0.70 19.53 -28.94
N ILE A 709 -0.63 19.94 -27.67
CA ILE A 709 0.08 21.14 -27.21
C ILE A 709 1.60 21.01 -27.40
N PHE A 710 2.15 19.82 -27.12
CA PHE A 710 3.58 19.55 -27.25
C PHE A 710 3.85 18.05 -27.45
N SER A 711 4.98 17.73 -28.09
CA SER A 711 5.48 16.35 -28.16
C SER A 711 7.01 16.28 -28.17
N ILE A 712 7.56 15.21 -27.58
CA ILE A 712 8.99 14.93 -27.57
C ILE A 712 9.26 13.42 -27.67
N ILE A 713 10.33 13.06 -28.36
CA ILE A 713 10.74 11.68 -28.66
C ILE A 713 12.16 11.44 -28.14
N HIS A 714 12.29 10.48 -27.23
CA HIS A 714 13.58 9.99 -26.74
C HIS A 714 13.95 8.67 -27.41
N LYS A 715 15.22 8.54 -27.81
CA LYS A 715 15.74 7.42 -28.60
C LYS A 715 16.69 6.58 -27.75
N ARG A 716 16.61 5.24 -27.88
CA ARG A 716 17.42 4.27 -27.10
C ARG A 716 17.13 4.39 -25.60
N VAL A 717 15.85 4.32 -25.25
CA VAL A 717 15.33 4.48 -23.89
C VAL A 717 14.53 3.25 -23.50
N ARG A 718 14.67 2.81 -22.24
CA ARG A 718 13.95 1.69 -21.65
C ARG A 718 13.20 2.15 -20.40
N GLY A 719 12.03 1.55 -20.15
CA GLY A 719 11.31 1.68 -18.89
C GLY A 719 11.96 0.91 -17.72
N PRO A 720 11.40 1.00 -16.50
CA PRO A 720 10.15 1.68 -16.17
C PRO A 720 10.26 3.21 -16.33
N VAL A 721 9.11 3.84 -16.56
CA VAL A 721 8.97 5.29 -16.65
C VAL A 721 8.17 5.74 -15.44
N HIS A 722 8.62 6.77 -14.76
CA HIS A 722 7.85 7.43 -13.71
C HIS A 722 7.65 8.88 -14.15
N ILE A 723 6.44 9.41 -13.99
CA ILE A 723 6.06 10.75 -14.46
C ILE A 723 5.19 11.45 -13.42
N VAL A 724 5.49 12.73 -13.18
CA VAL A 724 4.79 13.65 -12.29
C VAL A 724 4.38 14.87 -13.10
N HIS A 725 3.14 15.32 -12.94
CA HIS A 725 2.57 16.48 -13.62
C HIS A 725 1.88 17.38 -12.58
N SER A 726 2.41 18.60 -12.41
CA SER A 726 1.99 19.54 -11.37
C SER A 726 2.12 20.97 -11.89
N GLU A 727 1.21 21.87 -11.50
CA GLU A 727 1.17 23.28 -11.91
C GLU A 727 1.26 23.55 -13.42
N ASN A 728 2.47 23.84 -13.90
CA ASN A 728 2.85 24.14 -15.28
C ASN A 728 4.07 23.32 -15.71
N TRP A 729 4.43 22.29 -14.95
CA TRP A 729 5.65 21.51 -15.14
C TRP A 729 5.42 20.01 -15.12
N ILE A 730 6.33 19.30 -15.79
CA ILE A 730 6.28 17.85 -15.94
C ILE A 730 7.68 17.30 -15.75
N VAL A 731 7.82 16.30 -14.89
CA VAL A 731 9.07 15.59 -14.66
C VAL A 731 8.86 14.11 -14.92
N TYR A 732 9.76 13.49 -15.66
CA TYR A 732 9.77 12.04 -15.83
C TYR A 732 11.17 11.47 -15.85
N SER A 733 11.29 10.27 -15.30
CA SER A 733 12.52 9.49 -15.30
C SER A 733 12.44 8.34 -16.31
N TYR A 734 13.59 8.00 -16.90
CA TYR A 734 13.72 6.89 -17.84
C TYR A 734 15.16 6.35 -17.84
N PHE A 735 15.36 5.13 -18.31
CA PHE A 735 16.70 4.54 -18.44
C PHE A 735 17.25 4.72 -19.86
N ASN A 736 18.37 5.42 -19.99
CA ASN A 736 19.03 5.64 -21.27
C ASN A 736 19.95 4.45 -21.61
N GLU A 737 19.60 3.68 -22.64
CA GLU A 737 20.35 2.49 -23.06
C GLU A 737 21.70 2.83 -23.72
N LYS A 738 21.84 4.04 -24.31
CA LYS A 738 23.08 4.47 -24.96
C LYS A 738 24.18 4.76 -23.93
N SER A 739 23.83 5.42 -22.83
CA SER A 739 24.73 5.79 -21.73
C SER A 739 24.68 4.84 -20.54
N ARG A 740 23.70 3.92 -20.51
CA ARG A 740 23.45 2.92 -19.44
C ARG A 740 23.24 3.55 -18.05
N ARG A 741 22.43 4.61 -17.98
CA ARG A 741 22.15 5.36 -16.75
C ARG A 741 20.70 5.85 -16.69
N THR A 742 20.19 6.13 -15.49
CA THR A 742 18.91 6.80 -15.29
C THR A 742 19.06 8.28 -15.63
N GLU A 743 18.08 8.83 -16.36
CA GLU A 743 17.98 10.26 -16.66
C GLU A 743 16.60 10.76 -16.22
N ILE A 744 16.57 11.97 -15.65
CA ILE A 744 15.36 12.70 -15.26
C ILE A 744 15.23 13.90 -16.20
N ALA A 745 14.16 13.97 -16.98
CA ALA A 745 13.86 15.14 -17.81
C ALA A 745 12.77 15.98 -17.16
N SER A 746 12.97 17.30 -17.14
CA SER A 746 12.00 18.29 -16.68
C SER A 746 11.57 19.20 -17.82
N LEU A 747 10.30 19.60 -17.80
CA LEU A 747 9.71 20.58 -18.70
C LEU A 747 8.93 21.62 -17.87
N GLU A 748 9.04 22.88 -18.24
CA GLU A 748 8.17 23.97 -17.77
C GLU A 748 7.46 24.61 -18.97
N LEU A 749 6.16 24.87 -18.82
CA LEU A 749 5.33 25.51 -19.83
C LEU A 749 4.99 26.96 -19.41
N TYR A 750 5.17 27.90 -20.33
CA TYR A 750 4.97 29.33 -20.13
C TYR A 750 4.16 29.99 -21.27
N GLU A 751 3.30 30.96 -20.94
CA GLU A 751 2.62 31.78 -21.96
C GLU A 751 3.53 32.87 -22.55
N GLY A 752 4.55 33.29 -21.78
CA GLY A 752 5.46 34.39 -22.11
C GLY A 752 5.29 35.59 -21.18
N LYS A 753 5.68 36.79 -21.62
CA LYS A 753 5.63 38.03 -20.83
C LYS A 753 4.24 38.69 -20.74
N VAL A 754 3.23 38.18 -21.45
CA VAL A 754 1.86 38.71 -21.49
C VAL A 754 0.89 37.54 -21.36
N GLN A 755 -0.07 37.63 -20.45
CA GLN A 755 -1.14 36.64 -20.30
C GLN A 755 -2.17 36.77 -21.42
N SER A 756 -2.70 35.63 -21.87
CA SER A 756 -3.80 35.58 -22.84
C SER A 756 -5.14 36.06 -22.24
N ASN A 757 -5.45 35.62 -21.02
CA ASN A 757 -6.59 36.10 -20.22
C ASN A 757 -6.22 36.01 -18.73
N THR A 758 -6.61 37.02 -17.94
CA THR A 758 -6.31 37.10 -16.50
C THR A 758 -7.40 36.50 -15.62
N THR A 759 -8.63 36.33 -16.12
CA THR A 759 -9.79 35.93 -15.30
C THR A 759 -10.23 34.48 -15.50
N VAL A 760 -10.16 33.97 -16.74
CA VAL A 760 -10.68 32.65 -17.10
C VAL A 760 -9.75 31.97 -18.10
N PHE A 761 -9.33 30.74 -17.78
CA PHE A 761 -8.70 29.83 -18.75
C PHE A 761 -9.78 29.07 -19.52
N SER A 762 -9.67 28.99 -20.85
CA SER A 762 -10.55 28.17 -21.69
C SER A 762 -9.78 27.49 -22.81
N SER A 763 -9.72 26.16 -22.77
CA SER A 763 -9.11 25.31 -23.79
C SER A 763 -9.61 25.55 -25.21
N LEU A 764 -10.83 26.10 -25.37
CA LEU A 764 -11.43 26.39 -26.68
C LEU A 764 -11.06 27.79 -27.20
N ALA A 765 -10.62 28.71 -26.33
CA ALA A 765 -10.22 30.07 -26.69
C ALA A 765 -8.69 30.25 -26.79
N THR A 766 -7.91 29.28 -26.31
CA THR A 766 -6.43 29.33 -26.35
C THR A 766 -5.91 29.16 -27.78
N THR A 767 -5.50 30.27 -28.40
CA THR A 767 -4.91 30.29 -29.75
C THR A 767 -3.38 30.24 -29.78
N LYS A 768 -2.72 30.49 -28.65
CA LYS A 768 -1.25 30.56 -28.55
C LYS A 768 -0.70 29.29 -27.89
N LEU A 769 0.23 28.61 -28.56
CA LEU A 769 0.98 27.51 -27.97
C LEU A 769 1.99 28.02 -26.92
N PRO A 770 2.21 27.28 -25.82
CA PRO A 770 3.15 27.67 -24.77
C PRO A 770 4.61 27.54 -25.24
N LEU A 771 5.45 28.38 -24.66
CA LEU A 771 6.91 28.20 -24.65
C LEU A 771 7.23 27.04 -23.70
N VAL A 772 7.99 26.05 -24.18
CA VAL A 772 8.33 24.86 -23.41
C VAL A 772 9.82 24.80 -23.17
N GLU A 773 10.23 25.22 -21.99
CA GLU A 773 11.60 25.06 -21.50
C GLU A 773 11.80 23.60 -21.08
N ARG A 774 12.98 23.03 -21.36
CA ARG A 774 13.26 21.61 -21.10
C ARG A 774 14.73 21.35 -20.85
N GLN A 775 15.01 20.50 -19.86
CA GLN A 775 16.37 20.07 -19.53
C GLN A 775 16.36 18.61 -19.08
N ALA A 776 17.51 17.95 -19.17
CA ALA A 776 17.68 16.57 -18.74
C ALA A 776 18.86 16.47 -17.79
N PHE A 777 18.68 15.70 -16.73
CA PHE A 777 19.63 15.47 -15.65
C PHE A 777 19.92 13.98 -15.54
N ILE A 778 21.08 13.64 -15.00
CA ILE A 778 21.55 12.29 -14.72
C ILE A 778 21.25 12.00 -13.26
N PHE A 779 20.65 10.84 -13.00
CA PHE A 779 20.34 10.39 -11.66
C PHE A 779 21.10 9.09 -11.36
N PRO A 780 21.86 8.99 -10.26
CA PRO A 780 22.77 7.86 -10.04
C PRO A 780 22.09 6.57 -9.54
N ALA A 781 20.79 6.61 -9.22
CA ALA A 781 20.04 5.47 -8.70
C ALA A 781 18.87 5.03 -9.61
N ALA A 782 18.30 3.86 -9.30
CA ALA A 782 17.04 3.41 -9.88
C ALA A 782 15.86 3.92 -9.04
N ILE A 783 14.80 4.34 -9.73
CA ILE A 783 13.58 4.92 -9.15
C ILE A 783 12.46 3.87 -9.28
N GLU A 784 11.64 3.71 -8.23
CA GLU A 784 10.45 2.85 -8.22
C GLU A 784 9.14 3.66 -8.24
N SER A 785 9.16 4.89 -7.73
CA SER A 785 7.99 5.80 -7.74
C SER A 785 8.40 7.26 -7.59
N MET A 786 7.56 8.19 -8.07
CA MET A 786 7.73 9.64 -7.88
C MET A 786 6.37 10.30 -7.61
N ARG A 787 6.32 11.29 -6.71
CA ARG A 787 5.12 12.11 -6.44
C ARG A 787 5.47 13.53 -6.00
N GLU A 788 4.64 14.49 -6.37
CA GLU A 788 4.69 15.89 -5.91
C GLU A 788 4.22 16.05 -4.46
N THR A 789 4.87 16.93 -3.69
CA THR A 789 4.32 17.43 -2.42
C THR A 789 3.18 18.41 -2.67
N ILE A 790 2.11 18.33 -1.86
CA ILE A 790 0.91 19.16 -1.99
C ILE A 790 0.48 19.77 -0.66
N THR A 791 0.02 21.02 -0.71
CA THR A 791 -0.50 21.81 0.43
C THR A 791 -1.77 22.54 0.01
N GLU A 792 -2.55 23.05 0.97
CA GLU A 792 -3.88 23.61 0.71
C GLU A 792 -3.87 24.82 -0.24
N LYS A 793 -2.85 25.68 -0.17
CA LYS A 793 -2.76 26.92 -0.97
C LYS A 793 -1.67 26.88 -2.04
N GLY A 794 -0.73 25.94 -1.97
CA GLY A 794 0.40 25.86 -2.89
C GLY A 794 1.35 27.06 -2.79
N ILE A 795 1.60 27.54 -1.58
CA ILE A 795 2.54 28.63 -1.25
C ILE A 795 3.94 28.07 -0.96
N THR A 796 4.01 26.93 -0.25
CA THR A 796 5.29 26.28 0.06
C THR A 796 6.00 25.79 -1.22
N SER A 797 7.30 25.57 -1.13
CA SER A 797 8.07 25.01 -2.25
C SER A 797 7.59 23.60 -2.58
N LYS A 798 7.33 23.31 -3.87
CA LYS A 798 6.98 21.96 -4.30
C LYS A 798 8.25 21.13 -4.45
N HIS A 799 8.34 20.03 -3.73
CA HIS A 799 9.40 19.03 -3.85
C HIS A 799 8.84 17.76 -4.49
N ILE A 800 9.72 16.92 -5.03
CA ILE A 800 9.36 15.60 -5.56
C ILE A 800 9.87 14.54 -4.59
N ILE A 801 8.95 13.73 -4.06
CA ILE A 801 9.28 12.54 -3.29
C ILE A 801 9.64 11.43 -4.28
N VAL A 802 10.90 10.97 -4.24
CA VAL A 802 11.45 9.94 -5.13
C VAL A 802 11.75 8.68 -4.31
N ALA A 803 11.00 7.61 -4.58
CA ALA A 803 11.24 6.31 -3.96
C ALA A 803 12.36 5.57 -4.73
N LEU A 804 13.44 5.25 -4.04
CA LEU A 804 14.63 4.59 -4.60
C LEU A 804 14.53 3.07 -4.45
N ALA A 805 15.12 2.33 -5.41
CA ALA A 805 15.12 0.86 -5.39
C ALA A 805 15.87 0.23 -4.20
N ASN A 806 16.75 0.99 -3.52
CA ASN A 806 17.41 0.56 -2.26
C ASN A 806 16.49 0.71 -1.02
N GLY A 807 15.29 1.25 -1.20
CA GLY A 807 14.31 1.52 -0.15
C GLY A 807 14.48 2.87 0.56
N GLY A 808 15.40 3.72 0.13
CA GLY A 808 15.43 5.13 0.56
C GLY A 808 14.31 5.94 -0.11
N VAL A 809 13.72 6.87 0.63
CA VAL A 809 12.73 7.83 0.13
C VAL A 809 13.38 9.21 0.15
N LEU A 810 13.73 9.72 -1.03
CA LEU A 810 14.45 10.98 -1.21
C LEU A 810 13.47 12.15 -1.42
N GLU A 811 13.62 13.22 -0.65
CA GLU A 811 12.99 14.50 -0.94
C GLU A 811 13.89 15.29 -1.91
N LEU A 812 13.47 15.43 -3.17
CA LEU A 812 14.20 16.15 -4.22
C LEU A 812 13.60 17.56 -4.42
N PRO A 813 14.32 18.65 -4.08
CA PRO A 813 13.83 20.01 -4.29
C PRO A 813 13.67 20.36 -5.77
N TRP A 814 12.55 21.01 -6.14
CA TRP A 814 12.29 21.45 -7.52
C TRP A 814 13.44 22.27 -8.12
N MET A 815 14.07 23.13 -7.31
CA MET A 815 15.16 24.00 -7.74
C MET A 815 16.40 23.25 -8.26
N MET A 816 16.56 21.95 -7.94
CA MET A 816 17.62 21.12 -8.50
C MET A 816 17.32 20.64 -9.92
N ILE A 817 16.05 20.56 -10.32
CA ILE A 817 15.57 20.04 -11.60
C ILE A 817 14.89 21.11 -12.47
N ASP A 818 14.95 22.38 -12.07
CA ASP A 818 14.49 23.52 -12.85
C ASP A 818 15.15 23.53 -14.25
N PRO A 819 14.37 23.47 -15.35
CA PRO A 819 14.94 23.40 -16.70
C PRO A 819 15.61 24.69 -17.16
N ARG A 820 15.43 25.80 -16.43
CA ARG A 820 16.03 27.11 -16.72
C ARG A 820 17.44 27.27 -16.13
N ARG A 821 18.01 26.24 -15.49
CA ARG A 821 19.38 26.29 -14.95
C ARG A 821 20.38 26.56 -16.09
N PRO A 822 21.10 27.70 -16.08
CA PRO A 822 21.91 28.10 -17.22
C PRO A 822 23.27 27.40 -17.19
N ILE A 823 23.81 27.08 -18.37
CA ILE A 823 25.15 26.45 -18.50
C ILE A 823 26.23 27.45 -18.06
N ASN A 824 26.08 28.72 -18.42
CA ASN A 824 26.95 29.82 -17.99
C ASN A 824 26.29 30.61 -16.84
N PRO A 825 27.04 31.07 -15.83
CA PRO A 825 26.49 31.75 -14.66
C PRO A 825 26.19 33.25 -14.92
N GLU A 826 25.40 33.53 -15.95
CA GLU A 826 24.94 34.87 -16.35
C GLU A 826 23.70 35.31 -15.55
N ILE A 827 22.78 34.39 -15.26
CA ILE A 827 21.50 34.66 -14.58
C ILE A 827 21.67 34.58 -13.04
N ARG A 828 22.57 35.39 -12.47
CA ARG A 828 22.85 35.37 -11.02
C ARG A 828 21.78 36.04 -10.16
N GLU A 829 21.13 37.07 -10.68
CA GLU A 829 20.16 37.88 -9.93
C GLU A 829 18.88 37.11 -9.57
N GLU A 830 18.47 36.12 -10.37
CA GLU A 830 17.31 35.26 -10.08
C GLU A 830 17.64 34.16 -9.05
N GLY A 831 18.88 34.04 -8.58
CA GLY A 831 19.31 32.99 -7.65
C GLY A 831 19.31 31.57 -8.25
N VAL A 832 19.26 31.46 -9.58
CA VAL A 832 19.19 30.15 -10.26
C VAL A 832 20.55 29.45 -10.22
N ILE A 833 20.55 28.20 -9.75
CA ILE A 833 21.76 27.37 -9.64
C ILE A 833 22.26 27.04 -11.06
N PRO A 834 23.55 27.25 -11.39
CA PRO A 834 24.09 26.88 -12.71
C PRO A 834 23.87 25.40 -13.01
N TYR A 835 23.71 25.03 -14.28
CA TYR A 835 23.41 23.66 -14.68
C TYR A 835 24.49 22.67 -14.22
N MET A 836 24.08 21.71 -13.41
CA MET A 836 24.88 20.55 -13.03
C MET A 836 24.16 19.32 -13.61
N PRO A 837 24.76 18.60 -14.57
CA PRO A 837 24.08 17.51 -15.24
C PRO A 837 23.82 16.32 -14.31
N GLU A 838 24.63 16.10 -13.28
CA GLU A 838 24.44 15.05 -12.29
C GLU A 838 23.83 15.61 -11.01
N ILE A 839 22.76 14.95 -10.53
CA ILE A 839 22.10 15.29 -9.27
C ILE A 839 22.66 14.37 -8.17
N PRO A 840 23.43 14.89 -7.19
CA PRO A 840 23.94 14.08 -6.10
C PRO A 840 22.81 13.68 -5.15
N ILE A 841 22.81 12.42 -4.70
CA ILE A 841 21.91 11.96 -3.64
C ILE A 841 22.51 12.37 -2.30
N GLN A 842 21.88 13.35 -1.64
CA GLN A 842 22.22 13.75 -0.28
C GLN A 842 21.53 12.80 0.71
N MET A 843 22.30 12.19 1.61
CA MET A 843 21.74 11.24 2.60
C MET A 843 20.82 11.95 3.60
N ASP A 844 21.10 13.22 3.92
CA ASP A 844 20.29 14.07 4.79
C ASP A 844 18.89 14.38 4.22
N ALA A 845 18.69 14.19 2.91
CA ALA A 845 17.41 14.34 2.23
C ALA A 845 16.60 13.03 2.14
N ILE A 846 17.10 11.94 2.74
CA ILE A 846 16.39 10.64 2.80
C ILE A 846 15.47 10.63 4.03
N ILE A 847 14.19 10.94 3.82
CA ILE A 847 13.21 11.19 4.89
C ILE A 847 12.89 9.98 5.77
N ASN A 848 13.22 8.77 5.31
CA ASN A 848 13.01 7.52 6.05
C ASN A 848 14.29 6.97 6.71
N TYR A 849 15.42 7.69 6.68
CA TYR A 849 16.65 7.36 7.41
C TYR A 849 17.04 5.86 7.33
N ASN A 850 16.90 5.10 8.43
CA ASN A 850 17.23 3.67 8.52
C ASN A 850 16.01 2.73 8.32
N GLN A 851 14.84 3.29 8.01
CA GLN A 851 13.58 2.56 7.79
C GLN A 851 13.33 2.26 6.30
N SER A 852 14.24 1.51 5.67
CA SER A 852 14.17 1.17 4.23
C SER A 852 12.85 0.51 3.80
N VAL A 853 12.17 1.06 2.79
CA VAL A 853 10.85 0.61 2.33
C VAL A 853 10.99 -0.18 1.03
N PHE A 854 10.73 -1.48 1.05
CA PHE A 854 10.94 -2.32 -0.13
C PHE A 854 9.74 -2.31 -1.10
N ARG A 855 10.05 -2.36 -2.41
CA ARG A 855 9.06 -2.48 -3.51
C ARG A 855 7.93 -1.46 -3.43
N VAL A 856 8.28 -0.18 -3.31
CA VAL A 856 7.30 0.92 -3.36
C VAL A 856 6.48 0.83 -4.65
N SER A 857 5.16 0.64 -4.52
CA SER A 857 4.21 0.66 -5.63
C SER A 857 3.65 2.07 -5.87
N GLY A 858 3.57 2.89 -4.82
CA GLY A 858 3.12 4.27 -4.92
C GLY A 858 3.54 5.13 -3.73
N VAL A 859 3.55 6.45 -3.98
CA VAL A 859 3.64 7.49 -2.95
C VAL A 859 2.38 8.33 -3.05
N HIS A 860 1.67 8.46 -1.94
CA HIS A 860 0.49 9.31 -1.80
C HIS A 860 0.83 10.52 -0.93
N THR A 861 0.47 11.71 -1.40
CA THR A 861 0.68 12.97 -0.69
C THR A 861 -0.65 13.64 -0.39
N SER A 862 -0.80 14.21 0.80
CA SER A 862 -2.02 14.89 1.23
C SER A 862 -1.68 16.20 1.96
N PRO A 863 -2.42 17.29 1.72
CA PRO A 863 -2.22 18.52 2.47
C PRO A 863 -2.57 18.32 3.95
N SER A 864 -1.83 18.96 4.85
CA SER A 864 -2.27 19.19 6.22
C SER A 864 -2.99 20.55 6.33
N GLY A 865 -3.56 20.87 7.50
CA GLY A 865 -4.08 22.21 7.78
C GLY A 865 -2.99 23.26 8.02
N LEU A 866 -1.71 22.88 7.94
CA LEU A 866 -0.54 23.76 7.92
C LEU A 866 -0.02 23.86 6.48
N GLU A 867 0.21 25.09 6.03
CA GLU A 867 0.70 25.35 4.67
C GLU A 867 2.19 25.00 4.52
N SER A 868 2.93 24.88 5.62
CA SER A 868 4.31 24.39 5.59
C SER A 868 4.42 22.87 5.38
N THR A 869 3.38 22.10 5.72
CA THR A 869 3.52 20.66 6.00
C THR A 869 2.63 19.80 5.10
N CYS A 870 3.26 18.82 4.44
CA CYS A 870 2.63 17.79 3.63
C CYS A 870 2.69 16.42 4.34
N LEU A 871 1.61 15.65 4.29
CA LEU A 871 1.57 14.27 4.80
C LEU A 871 1.97 13.32 3.67
N VAL A 872 2.95 12.45 3.93
CA VAL A 872 3.52 11.53 2.94
C VAL A 872 3.31 10.09 3.39
N PHE A 873 2.57 9.33 2.58
CA PHE A 873 2.35 7.90 2.77
C PHE A 873 2.95 7.12 1.60
N VAL A 874 3.92 6.27 1.90
CA VAL A 874 4.61 5.40 0.95
C VAL A 874 4.09 3.99 1.13
N HIS A 875 3.64 3.37 0.05
CA HIS A 875 3.11 2.01 0.07
C HIS A 875 3.76 1.11 -0.99
N GLY A 876 3.83 -0.17 -0.67
CA GLY A 876 4.51 -1.20 -1.45
C GLY A 876 4.38 -2.55 -0.75
N LEU A 877 5.46 -3.33 -0.71
CA LEU A 877 5.57 -4.47 0.21
C LEU A 877 5.60 -4.00 1.67
N ASP A 878 6.18 -2.83 1.93
CA ASP A 878 6.19 -2.17 3.23
C ASP A 878 5.35 -0.88 3.19
N LEU A 879 4.83 -0.48 4.34
CA LEU A 879 4.16 0.80 4.52
C LEU A 879 5.04 1.72 5.35
N PHE A 880 5.14 2.98 4.96
CA PHE A 880 5.82 4.03 5.72
C PHE A 880 5.01 5.33 5.64
N TYR A 881 4.82 5.98 6.78
CA TYR A 881 4.15 7.27 6.89
C TYR A 881 5.08 8.26 7.55
N THR A 882 5.09 9.51 7.07
CA THR A 882 5.80 10.63 7.70
C THR A 882 5.19 11.98 7.28
N ARG A 883 5.77 13.07 7.79
CA ARG A 883 5.42 14.45 7.46
C ARG A 883 6.65 15.13 6.87
N VAL A 884 6.45 15.90 5.81
CA VAL A 884 7.52 16.62 5.10
C VAL A 884 7.19 18.11 5.08
N ALA A 885 8.19 18.95 5.34
CA ALA A 885 8.03 20.40 5.35
C ALA A 885 9.04 21.07 4.39
N PRO A 886 8.70 21.18 3.08
CA PRO A 886 9.63 21.62 2.03
C PRO A 886 10.36 22.94 2.32
N SER A 887 9.61 23.97 2.71
CA SER A 887 10.14 25.28 3.11
C SER A 887 10.42 25.41 4.61
N LYS A 888 10.54 24.28 5.34
CA LYS A 888 10.51 24.19 6.81
C LYS A 888 9.21 24.72 7.44
N THR A 889 9.02 24.48 8.73
CA THR A 889 7.82 24.87 9.49
C THR A 889 7.81 26.37 9.80
N PHE A 890 7.35 27.19 8.86
CA PHE A 890 7.27 28.66 9.01
C PHE A 890 5.98 29.16 9.69
N ASP A 891 4.96 28.31 9.80
CA ASP A 891 3.64 28.58 10.37
C ASP A 891 3.43 27.96 11.76
N VAL A 892 4.43 27.25 12.28
CA VAL A 892 4.45 26.68 13.64
C VAL A 892 5.64 27.28 14.40
N LEU A 893 5.43 27.53 15.70
CA LEU A 893 6.52 27.93 16.59
C LEU A 893 7.54 26.77 16.68
N LYS A 894 8.84 27.08 16.66
CA LYS A 894 9.86 26.04 16.67
C LYS A 894 9.79 25.18 17.94
N GLU A 895 10.17 23.91 17.82
CA GLU A 895 10.22 22.98 18.96
C GLU A 895 11.35 23.34 19.95
N ASP A 896 12.44 23.98 19.49
CA ASP A 896 13.57 24.47 20.29
C ASP A 896 13.33 25.85 20.94
N PHE A 897 12.07 26.31 21.01
CA PHE A 897 11.74 27.63 21.52
C PHE A 897 11.91 27.74 23.04
N ASP A 898 12.80 28.62 23.49
CA ASP A 898 13.10 28.81 24.92
C ASP A 898 12.03 29.66 25.64
N TYR A 899 10.99 28.97 26.12
CA TYR A 899 9.96 29.56 26.97
C TYR A 899 10.50 30.07 28.32
N TYR A 900 11.56 29.46 28.86
CA TYR A 900 12.11 29.82 30.17
C TYR A 900 12.84 31.17 30.12
N LEU A 901 13.64 31.42 29.08
CA LEU A 901 14.31 32.70 28.86
C LEU A 901 13.30 33.85 28.84
N ILE A 902 12.19 33.70 28.12
CA ILE A 902 11.15 34.74 28.03
C ILE A 902 10.50 34.97 29.39
N MET A 903 10.16 33.91 30.14
CA MET A 903 9.58 34.03 31.48
C MET A 903 10.54 34.68 32.49
N ILE A 904 11.83 34.34 32.44
CA ILE A 904 12.87 34.93 33.31
C ILE A 904 13.07 36.42 32.97
N VAL A 905 13.14 36.77 31.68
CA VAL A 905 13.28 38.17 31.24
C VAL A 905 12.03 38.98 31.62
N LEU A 906 10.82 38.47 31.43
CA LEU A 906 9.58 39.13 31.87
C LEU A 906 9.54 39.35 33.39
N ALA A 907 9.90 38.33 34.18
CA ALA A 907 9.98 38.46 35.64
C ALA A 907 11.02 39.49 36.07
N GLY A 908 12.21 39.47 35.45
CA GLY A 908 13.28 40.45 35.68
C GLY A 908 12.86 41.88 35.34
N LEU A 909 12.17 42.09 34.21
CA LEU A 909 11.62 43.39 33.81
C LEU A 909 10.51 43.87 34.75
N LEU A 910 9.62 42.99 35.22
CA LEU A 910 8.57 43.32 36.20
C LEU A 910 9.16 43.74 37.55
N ILE A 911 10.12 42.97 38.07
CA ILE A 911 10.82 43.29 39.33
C ILE A 911 11.60 44.60 39.18
N SER A 912 12.34 44.77 38.09
CA SER A 912 13.08 46.00 37.78
C SER A 912 12.15 47.21 37.68
N SER A 913 11.01 47.08 37.01
CA SER A 913 9.98 48.13 36.91
C SER A 913 9.41 48.52 38.28
N TYR A 914 9.10 47.54 39.13
CA TYR A 914 8.60 47.82 40.49
C TYR A 914 9.66 48.50 41.39
N VAL A 915 10.91 48.02 41.33
CA VAL A 915 12.04 48.59 42.07
C VAL A 915 12.36 50.00 41.59
N THR A 916 12.46 50.22 40.28
CA THR A 916 12.74 51.54 39.70
C THR A 916 11.61 52.53 39.97
N LYS A 917 10.34 52.11 39.91
CA LYS A 917 9.19 52.93 40.34
C LYS A 917 9.33 53.40 41.79
N LYS A 918 9.72 52.50 42.71
CA LYS A 918 9.93 52.83 44.13
C LYS A 918 11.14 53.74 44.35
N LEU A 919 12.25 53.53 43.63
CA LEU A 919 13.44 54.39 43.70
C LEU A 919 13.15 55.79 43.12
N ALA A 920 12.40 55.86 42.02
CA ALA A 920 12.00 57.11 41.39
C ALA A 920 11.06 57.92 42.30
N SER A 921 10.06 57.30 42.94
CA SER A 921 9.18 58.00 43.87
C SER A 921 9.93 58.52 45.10
N GLN A 922 10.86 57.73 45.66
CA GLN A 922 11.74 58.19 46.74
C GLN A 922 12.66 59.34 46.32
N LYS A 923 13.20 59.31 45.09
CA LYS A 923 14.03 60.41 44.55
C LYS A 923 13.21 61.68 44.37
N ALA A 924 12.03 61.59 43.74
CA ALA A 924 11.12 62.71 43.54
C ALA A 924 10.66 63.32 44.88
N GLN A 925 10.30 62.48 45.86
CA GLN A 925 9.94 62.95 47.19
C GLN A 925 11.12 63.67 47.88
N LYS A 926 12.34 63.12 47.82
CA LYS A 926 13.54 63.80 48.34
C LYS A 926 13.89 65.11 47.61
N GLN A 927 13.49 65.26 46.34
CA GLN A 927 13.65 66.52 45.60
C GLN A 927 12.57 67.54 45.96
N ALA A 928 11.34 67.11 46.27
CA ALA A 928 10.25 67.99 46.70
C ALA A 928 10.33 68.40 48.19
N TRP A 929 11.16 67.72 48.99
CA TRP A 929 11.45 68.03 50.40
C TRP A 929 12.75 68.85 50.57
N LYS A 930 13.36 69.28 49.47
CA LYS A 930 14.45 70.26 49.41
C LYS A 930 13.94 71.58 48.88
#